data_AF-A0A4Q2S976-F1
#
_entry.id   AF-A0A4Q2S976-F1
#
_cell.length_a   1.000
_cell.length_b   1.000
_cell.length_c   1.000
_cell.angle_alpha   90.00
_cell.angle_beta   90.00
_cell.angle_gamma   90.00
#
_symmetry.space_group_name_H-M   'P 1'
#
loop_
_entity.id
_entity.type
_entity.pdbx_description
1 polymer ?
#
loop_
_entity_poly.entity_id
_entity_poly.type
_entity_poly.pdbx_seq_one_letter_code
_entity_poly.pdbx_strand_id
1 'polypeptide(L)'
;MYQRIVAAVAMALFTLLAVVSGVVTDLQDRSYPLALGASSTLALDFAPSGLSDDEAFDELARLSDDHDLGLVRILPDLAGDADGQVFVPLGEDPHALPARVRWYGDQPTGVVAGPEAVAHSFATGQYLVTGSRERLDEAVATLASQSVKVRRVDDTLAQSASFLVRQESFRTTVLAGVALMVAMALFWLSVRAQARALRVLGGVSGGRIQLEDLGRLALAVALPAVPVTALAAAVVRVRHGDLWLGTYVTTLVGLEVAVVAVTLGCALLMSVVSWPSAGMLAARQPAVRALRSSSGALKAVTFVLVVVTAGPAWWAFHEAQDSAAQEARWRALSDQVALRFPGGLGEEGFVEITTSVGAVVADADRAGEVALSYAMEPDQLAVADTTYDSVVLVNDTWLRLMGVDDADLVPVGRSEVPDAVRAGLAPNLALWERNPEGATSTWERAELMTTREDPVPLAAAGSGDLAFPDRPLLVVVPAAADAFNDDFLASLSSSNNLVFAGLEATTARLHDHGLATTVQIKYAAEDGVLRAQFAAYEAWLRGIALVALLGAFVLAVAISATITALLHARRDFPLRLDGRGWAAILRQRVGREWGLGLALGGVVALAQSPEALPPTAAVVALALGGTALAHVAAARWTFEQLRRRSI
;
A
#
# COMPACT_ATOMS: atom_id res chain seq x y z
N MET A 1 -18.23 10.06 33.97
CA MET A 1 -17.25 10.82 33.14
C MET A 1 -16.26 9.88 32.45
N TYR A 2 -15.42 9.14 33.18
CA TYR A 2 -14.36 8.31 32.59
C TYR A 2 -14.85 7.18 31.68
N GLN A 3 -15.98 6.54 32.00
CA GLN A 3 -16.63 5.57 31.09
C GLN A 3 -17.04 6.19 29.76
N ARG A 4 -17.43 7.49 29.75
CA ARG A 4 -17.76 8.20 28.51
C ARG A 4 -16.50 8.48 27.67
N ILE A 5 -15.36 8.75 28.32
CA ILE A 5 -14.07 8.93 27.64
C ILE A 5 -13.62 7.60 27.01
N VAL A 6 -13.65 6.50 27.77
CA VAL A 6 -13.35 5.16 27.24
C VAL A 6 -14.29 4.82 26.09
N ALA A 7 -15.59 5.05 26.26
CA ALA A 7 -16.57 4.78 25.21
C ALA A 7 -16.35 5.64 23.95
N ALA A 8 -15.99 6.92 24.10
CA ALA A 8 -15.71 7.79 22.97
C ALA A 8 -14.46 7.37 22.19
N VAL A 9 -13.39 6.98 22.89
CA VAL A 9 -12.17 6.49 22.22
C VAL A 9 -12.39 5.11 21.62
N ALA A 10 -13.12 4.21 22.30
CA ALA A 10 -13.51 2.92 21.75
C ALA A 10 -14.39 3.08 20.50
N MET A 11 -15.33 4.03 20.51
CA MET A 11 -16.13 4.38 19.35
C MET A 11 -15.26 4.86 18.18
N ALA A 12 -14.31 5.77 18.43
CA ALA A 12 -13.37 6.22 17.39
C ALA A 12 -12.52 5.07 16.83
N LEU A 13 -12.05 4.17 17.70
CA LEU A 13 -11.31 2.97 17.30
C LEU A 13 -12.18 2.03 16.46
N PHE A 14 -13.42 1.74 16.86
CA PHE A 14 -14.30 0.89 16.08
C PHE A 14 -14.71 1.51 14.76
N THR A 15 -14.88 2.83 14.69
CA THR A 15 -15.09 3.53 13.41
C THR A 15 -13.87 3.32 12.50
N LEU A 16 -12.66 3.35 13.06
CA LEU A 16 -11.44 3.04 12.30
C LEU A 16 -11.42 1.58 11.85
N LEU A 17 -11.78 0.63 12.72
CA LEU A 17 -11.87 -0.79 12.34
C LEU A 17 -12.96 -1.04 11.30
N ALA A 18 -14.05 -0.26 11.28
CA ALA A 18 -15.08 -0.33 10.24
C ALA A 18 -14.52 0.07 8.86
N VAL A 19 -13.64 1.08 8.81
CA VAL A 19 -12.91 1.44 7.59
C VAL A 19 -11.95 0.34 7.19
N VAL A 20 -11.14 -0.17 8.13
CA VAL A 20 -10.21 -1.28 7.89
C VAL A 20 -10.95 -2.53 7.39
N SER A 21 -12.12 -2.85 7.97
CA SER A 21 -12.96 -3.95 7.52
C SER A 21 -13.45 -3.75 6.10
N GLY A 22 -13.75 -2.51 5.69
CA GLY A 22 -14.10 -2.19 4.32
C GLY A 22 -12.94 -2.47 3.36
N VAL A 23 -11.74 -2.00 3.71
CA VAL A 23 -10.52 -2.25 2.93
C VAL A 23 -10.22 -3.75 2.84
N VAL A 24 -10.31 -4.49 3.95
CA VAL A 24 -10.08 -5.94 3.96
C VAL A 24 -11.14 -6.67 3.12
N THR A 25 -12.40 -6.25 3.18
CA THR A 25 -13.48 -6.85 2.37
C THR A 25 -13.23 -6.59 0.88
N ASP A 26 -12.80 -5.38 0.51
CA ASP A 26 -12.44 -5.03 -0.86
C ASP A 26 -11.24 -5.85 -1.37
N LEU A 27 -10.16 -5.93 -0.58
CA LEU A 27 -8.98 -6.74 -0.93
C LEU A 27 -9.30 -8.23 -1.04
N GLN A 28 -10.17 -8.73 -0.16
CA GLN A 28 -10.63 -10.11 -0.21
C GLN A 28 -11.48 -10.34 -1.46
N ASP A 29 -12.42 -9.44 -1.78
CA ASP A 29 -13.27 -9.54 -2.97
C ASP A 29 -12.46 -9.44 -4.27
N ARG A 30 -11.42 -8.61 -4.31
CA ARG A 30 -10.47 -8.54 -5.44
C ARG A 30 -9.69 -9.85 -5.64
N SER A 31 -9.31 -10.49 -4.55
CA SER A 31 -8.54 -11.74 -4.59
C SER A 31 -9.43 -12.97 -4.83
N TYR A 32 -10.65 -12.90 -4.31
CA TYR A 32 -11.67 -13.95 -4.31
C TYR A 32 -13.05 -13.30 -4.53
N PRO A 33 -13.42 -13.05 -5.80
CA PRO A 33 -14.68 -12.38 -6.12
C PRO A 33 -15.89 -13.15 -5.56
N LEU A 34 -16.58 -12.56 -4.59
CA LEU A 34 -17.72 -13.19 -3.91
C LEU A 34 -18.89 -13.40 -4.88
N ALA A 35 -19.03 -12.51 -5.88
CA ALA A 35 -20.03 -12.63 -6.92
C ALA A 35 -19.84 -13.88 -7.80
N LEU A 36 -18.60 -14.40 -7.92
CA LEU A 36 -18.28 -15.61 -8.66
C LEU A 36 -18.25 -16.86 -7.76
N GLY A 37 -18.40 -16.71 -6.44
CA GLY A 37 -18.18 -17.81 -5.50
C GLY A 37 -16.74 -18.29 -5.45
N ALA A 38 -15.78 -17.44 -5.86
CA ALA A 38 -14.37 -17.81 -5.91
C ALA A 38 -13.87 -18.17 -4.52
N SER A 39 -13.16 -19.29 -4.45
CA SER A 39 -12.83 -19.94 -3.19
C SER A 39 -11.31 -20.11 -3.05
N SER A 40 -10.61 -20.34 -4.16
CA SER A 40 -9.15 -20.39 -4.20
C SER A 40 -8.64 -19.70 -5.45
N THR A 41 -7.39 -19.23 -5.40
CA THR A 41 -6.70 -18.65 -6.54
C THR A 41 -5.46 -19.48 -6.84
N LEU A 42 -5.30 -19.86 -8.10
CA LEU A 42 -4.14 -20.55 -8.62
C LEU A 42 -3.37 -19.59 -9.51
N ALA A 43 -2.14 -19.27 -9.13
CA ALA A 43 -1.17 -18.67 -10.04
C ALA A 43 -0.38 -19.81 -10.69
N LEU A 44 -0.61 -20.01 -11.98
CA LEU A 44 -0.01 -21.06 -12.78
C LEU A 44 1.06 -20.46 -13.67
N ASP A 45 2.25 -21.05 -13.65
CA ASP A 45 3.35 -20.74 -14.55
C ASP A 45 3.70 -22.00 -15.36
N PHE A 46 3.30 -21.95 -16.63
CA PHE A 46 3.48 -23.00 -17.62
C PHE A 46 4.82 -22.89 -18.37
N ALA A 47 5.60 -21.82 -18.16
CA ALA A 47 6.91 -21.66 -18.81
C ALA A 47 7.87 -22.86 -18.65
N PRO A 48 7.91 -23.59 -17.51
CA PRO A 48 8.76 -24.76 -17.35
C PRO A 48 8.16 -26.06 -17.91
N SER A 49 6.89 -26.06 -18.30
CA SER A 49 6.16 -27.28 -18.72
C SER A 49 6.41 -27.68 -20.18
N GLY A 50 6.81 -26.73 -21.02
CA GLY A 50 6.97 -26.95 -22.46
C GLY A 50 5.64 -27.10 -23.22
N LEU A 51 4.49 -26.94 -22.55
CA LEU A 51 3.17 -26.92 -23.18
C LEU A 51 2.95 -25.60 -23.92
N SER A 52 2.28 -25.67 -25.07
CA SER A 52 1.68 -24.49 -25.72
C SER A 52 0.50 -23.95 -24.89
N ASP A 53 0.12 -22.69 -25.12
CA ASP A 53 -1.02 -22.09 -24.40
C ASP A 53 -2.33 -22.84 -24.69
N ASP A 54 -2.57 -23.27 -25.93
CA ASP A 54 -3.77 -24.04 -26.32
C ASP A 54 -3.83 -25.39 -25.59
N GLU A 55 -2.73 -26.16 -25.58
CA GLU A 55 -2.64 -27.43 -24.85
C GLU A 55 -2.82 -27.23 -23.34
N ALA A 56 -2.30 -26.13 -22.80
CA ALA A 56 -2.45 -25.79 -21.40
C ALA A 56 -3.90 -25.42 -21.05
N PHE A 57 -4.61 -24.68 -21.91
CA PHE A 57 -6.03 -24.38 -21.71
C PHE A 57 -6.90 -25.63 -21.81
N ASP A 58 -6.63 -26.51 -22.77
CA ASP A 58 -7.35 -27.80 -22.90
C ASP A 58 -7.14 -28.68 -21.67
N GLU A 59 -5.90 -28.76 -21.16
CA GLU A 59 -5.61 -29.52 -19.94
C GLU A 59 -6.28 -28.90 -18.70
N LEU A 60 -6.32 -27.57 -18.60
CA LEU A 60 -7.02 -26.88 -17.52
C LEU A 60 -8.53 -27.07 -17.60
N ALA A 61 -9.13 -27.02 -18.79
CA ALA A 61 -10.55 -27.29 -19.00
C ALA A 61 -10.89 -28.73 -18.57
N ARG A 62 -10.09 -29.71 -18.99
CA ARG A 62 -10.23 -31.11 -18.58
C ARG A 62 -10.11 -31.29 -17.07
N LEU A 63 -9.13 -30.67 -16.43
CA LEU A 63 -8.96 -30.70 -14.98
C LEU A 63 -10.12 -30.01 -14.24
N SER A 64 -10.67 -28.93 -14.81
CA SER A 64 -11.84 -28.23 -14.29
C SER A 64 -13.04 -29.17 -14.22
N ASP A 65 -13.30 -29.89 -15.32
CA ASP A 65 -14.44 -30.80 -15.46
C ASP A 65 -14.24 -32.11 -14.66
N ASP A 66 -13.07 -32.74 -14.74
CA ASP A 66 -12.76 -34.02 -14.06
C ASP A 66 -12.81 -33.91 -12.52
N HIS A 67 -12.53 -32.71 -11.99
CA HIS A 67 -12.43 -32.45 -10.56
C HIS A 67 -13.48 -31.47 -10.02
N ASP A 68 -14.43 -31.02 -10.86
CA ASP A 68 -15.51 -30.08 -10.52
C ASP A 68 -14.96 -28.78 -9.88
N LEU A 69 -13.88 -28.24 -10.45
CA LEU A 69 -13.17 -27.09 -9.87
C LEU A 69 -13.79 -25.75 -10.26
N GLY A 70 -14.53 -25.70 -11.37
CA GLY A 70 -15.05 -24.45 -11.94
C GLY A 70 -13.94 -23.42 -12.12
N LEU A 71 -12.89 -23.77 -12.86
CA LEU A 71 -11.76 -22.89 -13.12
C LEU A 71 -12.20 -21.69 -13.97
N VAL A 72 -11.83 -20.49 -13.55
CA VAL A 72 -12.12 -19.25 -14.26
C VAL A 72 -10.83 -18.47 -14.45
N ARG A 73 -10.45 -18.19 -15.70
CA ARG A 73 -9.34 -17.30 -16.03
C ARG A 73 -9.76 -15.85 -15.82
N ILE A 74 -8.91 -15.06 -15.18
CA ILE A 74 -9.06 -13.60 -15.09
C ILE A 74 -8.26 -12.95 -16.21
N LEU A 75 -8.94 -12.13 -17.02
CA LEU A 75 -8.40 -11.31 -18.09
C LEU A 75 -8.80 -9.84 -17.89
N PRO A 76 -8.04 -8.86 -18.40
CA PRO A 76 -8.52 -7.49 -18.52
C PRO A 76 -9.65 -7.39 -19.57
N ASP A 77 -10.56 -6.44 -19.40
CA ASP A 77 -11.56 -6.07 -20.43
C ASP A 77 -10.94 -5.10 -21.43
N LEU A 78 -10.63 -5.64 -22.61
CA LEU A 78 -9.88 -4.95 -23.65
C LEU A 78 -10.80 -4.37 -24.74
N ALA A 79 -12.06 -4.82 -24.79
CA ALA A 79 -13.05 -4.40 -25.76
C ALA A 79 -14.13 -3.47 -25.17
N GLY A 80 -14.22 -3.40 -23.83
CA GLY A 80 -15.20 -2.63 -23.07
C GLY A 80 -14.59 -1.45 -22.30
N ASP A 81 -14.96 -1.33 -21.02
CA ASP A 81 -14.44 -0.30 -20.13
C ASP A 81 -13.05 -0.75 -19.66
N ALA A 82 -11.98 -0.07 -20.07
CA ALA A 82 -10.57 -0.53 -19.95
C ALA A 82 -10.08 -0.80 -18.52
N ASP A 83 -10.87 -0.42 -17.52
CA ASP A 83 -10.63 -0.69 -16.09
C ASP A 83 -11.34 -2.00 -15.63
N GLY A 84 -12.10 -2.68 -16.50
CA GLY A 84 -12.92 -3.86 -16.23
C GLY A 84 -12.15 -5.19 -16.34
N GLN A 85 -12.72 -6.26 -15.78
CA GLN A 85 -12.16 -7.61 -15.87
C GLN A 85 -13.11 -8.55 -16.63
N VAL A 86 -12.55 -9.35 -17.51
CA VAL A 86 -13.24 -10.44 -18.20
C VAL A 86 -12.91 -11.75 -17.49
N PHE A 87 -13.95 -12.49 -17.14
CA PHE A 87 -13.86 -13.79 -16.48
C PHE A 87 -14.23 -14.86 -17.49
N VAL A 88 -13.31 -15.78 -17.76
CA VAL A 88 -13.53 -16.85 -18.74
C VAL A 88 -13.57 -18.19 -18.02
N PRO A 89 -14.74 -18.83 -17.90
CA PRO A 89 -14.82 -20.17 -17.34
C PRO A 89 -14.17 -21.17 -18.29
N LEU A 90 -13.44 -22.14 -17.71
CA LEU A 90 -12.81 -23.24 -18.42
C LEU A 90 -13.58 -24.54 -18.12
N GLY A 91 -13.84 -25.32 -19.17
CA GLY A 91 -14.61 -26.56 -19.10
C GLY A 91 -15.97 -26.48 -19.80
N GLU A 92 -16.63 -27.62 -19.93
CA GLU A 92 -17.92 -27.75 -20.64
C GLU A 92 -19.14 -27.38 -19.77
N ASP A 93 -19.04 -27.46 -18.44
CA ASP A 93 -20.10 -27.11 -17.49
C ASP A 93 -19.70 -25.88 -16.64
N PRO A 94 -19.76 -24.66 -17.21
CA PRO A 94 -19.62 -23.47 -16.39
C PRO A 94 -20.77 -23.47 -15.38
N HIS A 95 -20.44 -23.68 -14.10
CA HIS A 95 -21.36 -23.38 -13.00
C HIS A 95 -22.08 -22.06 -13.29
N ALA A 96 -23.33 -21.90 -12.86
CA ALA A 96 -24.14 -20.72 -13.20
C ALA A 96 -23.51 -19.41 -12.69
N LEU A 97 -22.55 -18.87 -13.46
CA LEU A 97 -21.82 -17.65 -13.18
C LEU A 97 -22.69 -16.46 -13.63
N PRO A 98 -22.69 -15.36 -12.86
CA PRO A 98 -23.42 -14.18 -13.27
C PRO A 98 -22.78 -13.58 -14.54
N ALA A 99 -23.60 -13.15 -15.51
CA ALA A 99 -23.08 -12.48 -16.71
C ALA A 99 -22.27 -11.20 -16.42
N ARG A 100 -22.49 -10.60 -15.24
CA ARG A 100 -21.80 -9.41 -14.75
C ARG A 100 -21.30 -9.62 -13.33
N VAL A 101 -20.02 -9.35 -13.12
CA VAL A 101 -19.34 -9.47 -11.84
C VAL A 101 -19.23 -8.10 -11.21
N ARG A 102 -20.00 -7.89 -10.14
CA ARG A 102 -19.92 -6.66 -9.34
C ARG A 102 -18.86 -6.81 -8.27
N TRP A 103 -18.35 -5.67 -7.81
CA TRP A 103 -17.31 -5.59 -6.78
C TRP A 103 -17.81 -4.86 -5.54
N TYR A 104 -17.14 -5.11 -4.42
CA TYR A 104 -17.27 -4.29 -3.23
C TYR A 104 -16.70 -2.88 -3.45
N GLY A 105 -15.51 -2.76 -4.07
CA GLY A 105 -14.90 -1.47 -4.37
C GLY A 105 -15.53 -0.74 -5.57
N ASP A 106 -15.00 0.44 -5.89
CA ASP A 106 -15.45 1.27 -7.03
C ASP A 106 -14.89 0.80 -8.39
N GLN A 107 -14.57 -0.49 -8.50
CA GLN A 107 -14.05 -1.10 -9.72
C GLN A 107 -15.17 -1.22 -10.77
N PRO A 108 -14.86 -1.10 -12.07
CA PRO A 108 -15.83 -1.36 -13.11
C PRO A 108 -16.35 -2.78 -13.03
N THR A 109 -17.60 -2.94 -13.43
CA THR A 109 -18.26 -4.25 -13.41
C THR A 109 -17.59 -5.17 -14.41
N GLY A 110 -17.09 -6.32 -13.95
CA GLY A 110 -16.53 -7.34 -14.83
C GLY A 110 -17.60 -8.08 -15.62
N VAL A 111 -17.19 -8.75 -16.69
CA VAL A 111 -18.07 -9.50 -17.59
C VAL A 111 -17.60 -10.95 -17.65
N VAL A 112 -18.54 -11.90 -17.64
CA VAL A 112 -18.22 -13.30 -17.92
C VAL A 112 -18.33 -13.50 -19.43
N ALA A 113 -17.22 -13.87 -20.08
CA ALA A 113 -17.13 -14.11 -21.52
C ALA A 113 -16.96 -15.60 -21.82
N GLY A 114 -17.19 -15.98 -23.08
CA GLY A 114 -17.01 -17.36 -23.53
C GLY A 114 -15.54 -17.74 -23.74
N PRO A 115 -15.26 -19.02 -24.03
CA PRO A 115 -13.91 -19.55 -24.25
C PRO A 115 -13.14 -18.84 -25.36
N GLU A 116 -13.82 -18.22 -26.32
CA GLU A 116 -13.19 -17.42 -27.37
C GLU A 116 -12.32 -16.27 -26.85
N ALA A 117 -12.59 -15.77 -25.63
CA ALA A 117 -11.82 -14.69 -25.02
C ALA A 117 -10.41 -15.10 -24.57
N VAL A 118 -10.13 -16.40 -24.40
CA VAL A 118 -8.77 -16.88 -24.07
C VAL A 118 -7.91 -17.20 -25.29
N ALA A 119 -8.46 -17.14 -26.52
CA ALA A 119 -7.75 -17.54 -27.75
C ALA A 119 -6.44 -16.78 -28.01
N HIS A 120 -6.28 -15.59 -27.42
CA HIS A 120 -5.07 -14.77 -27.52
C HIS A 120 -4.49 -14.41 -26.14
N SER A 121 -4.80 -15.21 -25.12
CA SER A 121 -4.31 -15.02 -23.76
C SER A 121 -3.28 -16.07 -23.36
N PHE A 122 -2.53 -15.77 -22.31
CA PHE A 122 -1.57 -16.67 -21.71
C PHE A 122 -2.28 -17.68 -20.82
N ALA A 123 -1.95 -18.96 -21.00
CA ALA A 123 -2.32 -19.99 -20.05
C ALA A 123 -1.57 -19.81 -18.72
N THR A 124 -0.42 -19.13 -18.73
CA THR A 124 0.22 -18.63 -17.51
C THR A 124 -0.54 -17.44 -16.95
N GLY A 125 -0.91 -17.50 -15.68
CA GLY A 125 -1.62 -16.41 -15.02
C GLY A 125 -2.41 -16.83 -13.80
N GLN A 126 -3.39 -16.00 -13.45
CA GLN A 126 -4.26 -16.23 -12.31
C GLN A 126 -5.58 -16.87 -12.75
N TYR A 127 -5.95 -17.90 -12.00
CA TYR A 127 -7.19 -18.67 -12.14
C TYR A 127 -7.92 -18.69 -10.82
N LEU A 128 -9.24 -18.56 -10.87
CA LEU A 128 -10.14 -18.70 -9.73
C LEU A 128 -10.75 -20.10 -9.73
N VAL A 129 -10.85 -20.69 -8.55
CA VAL A 129 -11.58 -21.95 -8.31
C VAL A 129 -12.95 -21.57 -7.76
N THR A 130 -14.00 -21.73 -8.57
CA THR A 130 -15.38 -21.36 -8.19
C THR A 130 -16.25 -22.57 -7.79
N GLY A 131 -15.78 -23.77 -8.11
CA GLY A 131 -16.42 -25.04 -7.75
C GLY A 131 -15.85 -25.67 -6.46
N SER A 132 -15.82 -27.00 -6.42
CA SER A 132 -15.38 -27.79 -5.28
C SER A 132 -13.87 -27.70 -5.03
N ARG A 133 -13.47 -27.59 -3.76
CA ARG A 133 -12.06 -27.68 -3.33
C ARG A 133 -11.61 -29.11 -2.99
N GLU A 134 -12.52 -30.08 -2.98
CA GLU A 134 -12.24 -31.43 -2.43
C GLU A 134 -11.11 -32.15 -3.18
N ARG A 135 -11.04 -31.98 -4.51
CA ARG A 135 -10.01 -32.62 -5.35
C ARG A 135 -8.99 -31.63 -5.92
N LEU A 136 -8.94 -30.42 -5.36
CA LEU A 136 -8.01 -29.38 -5.80
C LEU A 136 -6.54 -29.79 -5.57
N ASP A 137 -6.25 -30.54 -4.51
CA ASP A 137 -4.89 -31.07 -4.27
C ASP A 137 -4.45 -32.08 -5.35
N GLU A 138 -5.39 -32.89 -5.86
CA GLU A 138 -5.12 -33.84 -6.96
C GLU A 138 -4.84 -33.10 -8.27
N ALA A 139 -5.61 -32.05 -8.57
CA ALA A 139 -5.39 -31.22 -9.76
C ALA A 139 -4.04 -30.47 -9.69
N VAL A 140 -3.69 -29.91 -8.53
CA VAL A 140 -2.38 -29.27 -8.31
C VAL A 140 -1.23 -30.27 -8.46
N ALA A 141 -1.40 -31.51 -7.96
CA ALA A 141 -0.39 -32.55 -8.12
C ALA A 141 -0.22 -32.98 -9.59
N THR A 142 -1.31 -33.04 -10.35
CA THR A 142 -1.29 -33.33 -11.80
C THR A 142 -0.53 -32.25 -12.56
N LEU A 143 -0.84 -30.96 -12.32
CA LEU A 143 -0.12 -29.83 -12.93
C LEU A 143 1.38 -29.84 -12.55
N ALA A 144 1.70 -30.10 -11.29
CA ALA A 144 3.09 -30.19 -10.84
C ALA A 144 3.85 -31.36 -11.51
N SER A 145 3.17 -32.48 -11.81
CA SER A 145 3.77 -33.61 -12.51
C SER A 145 4.14 -33.29 -13.97
N GLN A 146 3.48 -32.30 -14.56
CA GLN A 146 3.77 -31.75 -15.89
C GLN A 146 4.77 -30.58 -15.84
N SER A 147 5.46 -30.39 -14.71
CA SER A 147 6.42 -29.29 -14.49
C SER A 147 5.80 -27.88 -14.52
N VAL A 148 4.47 -27.76 -14.34
CA VAL A 148 3.82 -26.46 -14.13
C VAL A 148 4.09 -25.98 -12.71
N LYS A 149 4.56 -24.74 -12.56
CA LYS A 149 4.71 -24.13 -11.23
C LYS A 149 3.35 -23.63 -10.77
N VAL A 150 2.85 -24.24 -9.70
CA VAL A 150 1.56 -23.89 -9.11
C VAL A 150 1.77 -23.16 -7.79
N ARG A 151 1.30 -21.92 -7.71
CA ARG A 151 1.15 -21.20 -6.45
C ARG A 151 -0.33 -21.05 -6.12
N ARG A 152 -0.77 -21.84 -5.16
CA ARG A 152 -2.14 -21.82 -4.64
C ARG A 152 -2.25 -20.88 -3.44
N VAL A 153 -3.32 -20.10 -3.40
CA VAL A 153 -3.74 -19.32 -2.24
C VAL A 153 -5.21 -19.60 -2.01
N ASP A 154 -5.58 -20.00 -0.81
CA ASP A 154 -6.96 -20.31 -0.44
C ASP A 154 -7.59 -19.15 0.33
N ASP A 155 -8.88 -18.91 0.11
CA ASP A 155 -9.64 -18.04 0.99
C ASP A 155 -9.84 -18.73 2.34
N THR A 156 -8.87 -18.50 3.23
CA THR A 156 -8.89 -18.92 4.63
C THR A 156 -8.43 -17.77 5.51
N LEU A 157 -9.10 -17.58 6.65
CA LEU A 157 -8.76 -16.53 7.62
C LEU A 157 -7.28 -16.58 8.05
N ALA A 158 -6.69 -17.77 8.14
CA ALA A 158 -5.29 -17.95 8.53
C ALA A 158 -4.32 -17.50 7.43
N GLN A 159 -4.57 -17.84 6.16
CA GLN A 159 -3.71 -17.41 5.05
C GLN A 159 -3.87 -15.91 4.79
N SER A 160 -5.10 -15.39 4.78
CA SER A 160 -5.38 -13.95 4.68
C SER A 160 -4.72 -13.16 5.82
N ALA A 161 -4.80 -13.64 7.07
CA ALA A 161 -4.07 -13.04 8.18
C ALA A 161 -2.55 -13.14 8.02
N SER A 162 -2.03 -14.26 7.52
CA SER A 162 -0.58 -14.43 7.32
C SER A 162 -0.03 -13.52 6.21
N PHE A 163 -0.79 -13.33 5.13
CA PHE A 163 -0.46 -12.43 4.03
C PHE A 163 -0.44 -10.98 4.52
N LEU A 164 -1.49 -10.57 5.25
CA LEU A 164 -1.58 -9.26 5.88
C LEU A 164 -0.43 -9.02 6.86
N VAL A 165 -0.08 -9.99 7.74
CA VAL A 165 1.04 -9.84 8.69
C VAL A 165 2.40 -9.73 8.01
N ARG A 166 2.58 -10.26 6.79
CA ARG A 166 3.83 -10.08 6.03
C ARG A 166 3.95 -8.65 5.47
N GLN A 167 2.85 -7.98 5.18
CA GLN A 167 2.88 -6.58 4.75
C GLN A 167 3.34 -5.66 5.89
N GLU A 168 4.31 -4.79 5.60
CA GLU A 168 4.87 -3.84 6.57
C GLU A 168 3.80 -2.88 7.10
N SER A 169 3.00 -2.31 6.20
CA SER A 169 1.92 -1.35 6.50
C SER A 169 0.84 -1.92 7.43
N PHE A 170 0.58 -3.23 7.36
CA PHE A 170 -0.34 -3.89 8.28
C PHE A 170 0.30 -4.11 9.66
N ARG A 171 1.58 -4.53 9.73
CA ARG A 171 2.30 -4.69 11.00
C ARG A 171 2.35 -3.40 11.80
N THR A 172 2.61 -2.27 11.14
CA THR A 172 2.60 -0.94 11.78
C THR A 172 1.21 -0.57 12.28
N THR A 173 0.16 -0.86 11.51
CA THR A 173 -1.24 -0.68 11.91
C THR A 173 -1.61 -1.52 13.14
N VAL A 174 -1.23 -2.80 13.17
CA VAL A 174 -1.45 -3.68 14.32
C VAL A 174 -0.72 -3.16 15.56
N LEU A 175 0.53 -2.73 15.40
CA LEU A 175 1.33 -2.16 16.48
C LEU A 175 0.69 -0.87 17.03
N ALA A 176 0.14 -0.03 16.14
CA ALA A 176 -0.61 1.16 16.51
C ALA A 176 -1.86 0.83 17.32
N GLY A 177 -2.64 -0.15 16.88
CA GLY A 177 -3.79 -0.66 17.62
C GLY A 177 -3.41 -1.15 19.01
N VAL A 178 -2.34 -1.96 19.12
CA VAL A 178 -1.82 -2.44 20.41
C VAL A 178 -1.39 -1.30 21.32
N ALA A 179 -0.67 -0.30 20.80
CA ALA A 179 -0.27 0.87 21.57
C ALA A 179 -1.50 1.64 22.12
N LEU A 180 -2.53 1.82 21.31
CA LEU A 180 -3.79 2.45 21.72
C LEU A 180 -4.53 1.63 22.79
N MET A 181 -4.59 0.30 22.65
CA MET A 181 -5.20 -0.60 23.63
C MET A 181 -4.46 -0.56 24.99
N VAL A 182 -3.13 -0.56 24.98
CA VAL A 182 -2.31 -0.42 26.19
C VAL A 182 -2.53 0.94 26.85
N ALA A 183 -2.63 2.02 26.06
CA ALA A 183 -2.97 3.35 26.54
C ALA A 183 -4.35 3.40 27.20
N MET A 184 -5.34 2.74 26.61
CA MET A 184 -6.69 2.63 27.15
C MET A 184 -6.72 1.87 28.48
N ALA A 185 -6.03 0.73 28.54
CA ALA A 185 -5.90 -0.06 29.75
C ALA A 185 -5.24 0.76 30.89
N LEU A 186 -4.14 1.46 30.60
CA LEU A 186 -3.48 2.32 31.57
C LEU A 186 -4.35 3.50 32.02
N PHE A 187 -5.11 4.11 31.11
CA PHE A 187 -6.08 5.15 31.46
C PHE A 187 -7.12 4.63 32.47
N TRP A 188 -7.71 3.48 32.17
CA TRP A 188 -8.73 2.86 33.03
C TRP A 188 -8.18 2.56 34.43
N LEU A 189 -6.99 1.95 34.49
CA LEU A 189 -6.33 1.62 35.76
C LEU A 189 -5.97 2.88 36.56
N SER A 190 -5.50 3.93 35.89
CA SER A 190 -5.17 5.22 36.52
C SER A 190 -6.38 5.85 37.21
N VAL A 191 -7.53 5.86 36.52
CA VAL A 191 -8.79 6.38 37.07
C VAL A 191 -9.28 5.54 38.26
N ARG A 192 -9.12 4.21 38.21
CA ARG A 192 -9.59 3.28 39.25
C ARG A 192 -8.62 3.12 40.42
N ALA A 193 -7.39 3.62 40.32
CA ALA A 193 -6.32 3.38 41.30
C ALA A 193 -6.74 3.72 42.76
N GLN A 194 -7.41 4.85 42.98
CA GLN A 194 -7.87 5.25 44.32
C GLN A 194 -8.99 4.33 44.85
N ALA A 195 -9.98 3.99 44.01
CA ALA A 195 -11.07 3.10 44.40
C ALA A 195 -10.56 1.69 44.71
N ARG A 196 -9.56 1.20 43.96
CA ARG A 196 -8.88 -0.08 44.23
C ARG A 196 -8.15 -0.05 45.56
N ALA A 197 -7.36 0.99 45.83
CA ALA A 197 -6.65 1.15 47.10
C ALA A 197 -7.61 1.13 48.32
N LEU A 198 -8.75 1.82 48.23
CA LEU A 198 -9.77 1.83 49.28
C LEU A 198 -10.44 0.47 49.49
N ARG A 199 -10.75 -0.25 48.41
CA ARG A 199 -11.35 -1.60 48.47
C ARG A 199 -10.39 -2.64 49.05
N VAL A 200 -9.10 -2.54 48.73
CA VAL A 200 -8.05 -3.38 49.31
C VAL A 200 -7.92 -3.10 50.81
N LEU A 201 -7.91 -1.83 51.23
CA LEU A 201 -7.95 -1.46 52.66
C LEU A 201 -9.21 -1.97 53.38
N GLY A 202 -10.34 -2.02 52.67
CA GLY A 202 -11.60 -2.57 53.17
C GLY A 202 -11.70 -4.10 53.18
N GLY A 203 -10.62 -4.83 52.83
CA GLY A 203 -10.58 -6.29 52.90
C GLY A 203 -11.29 -7.02 51.74
N VAL A 204 -11.63 -6.33 50.65
CA VAL A 204 -12.26 -6.98 49.49
C VAL A 204 -11.26 -7.88 48.77
N SER A 205 -11.64 -9.12 48.46
CA SER A 205 -10.80 -10.09 47.75
C SER A 205 -10.32 -9.55 46.39
N GLY A 206 -9.06 -9.80 46.04
CA GLY A 206 -8.47 -9.33 44.78
C GLY A 206 -9.22 -9.79 43.52
N GLY A 207 -9.67 -11.05 43.49
CA GLY A 207 -10.43 -11.59 42.36
C GLY A 207 -11.75 -10.86 42.09
N ARG A 208 -12.50 -10.52 43.15
CA ARG A 208 -13.73 -9.71 43.01
C ARG A 208 -13.45 -8.30 42.49
N ILE A 209 -12.37 -7.67 42.93
CA ILE A 209 -11.95 -6.34 42.43
C ILE A 209 -11.60 -6.44 40.93
N GLN A 210 -10.85 -7.46 40.54
CA GLN A 210 -10.46 -7.68 39.15
C GLN A 210 -11.68 -7.95 38.25
N LEU A 211 -12.59 -8.84 38.67
CA LEU A 211 -13.80 -9.16 37.91
C LEU A 211 -14.71 -7.94 37.72
N GLU A 212 -14.95 -7.15 38.78
CA GLU A 212 -15.77 -5.93 38.68
C GLU A 212 -15.13 -4.87 37.77
N ASP A 213 -13.80 -4.69 37.85
CA ASP A 213 -13.12 -3.66 37.07
C ASP A 213 -12.90 -4.07 35.61
N LEU A 214 -12.64 -5.35 35.33
CA LEU A 214 -12.57 -5.90 33.98
C LEU A 214 -13.95 -5.99 33.34
N GLY A 215 -14.98 -6.42 34.07
CA GLY A 215 -16.35 -6.45 33.54
C GLY A 215 -16.87 -5.06 33.18
N ARG A 216 -16.56 -4.04 33.99
CA ARG A 216 -16.89 -2.65 33.67
C ARG A 216 -16.06 -2.07 32.52
N LEU A 217 -14.81 -2.50 32.37
CA LEU A 217 -13.98 -2.12 31.22
C LEU A 217 -14.51 -2.80 29.95
N ALA A 218 -14.78 -4.10 30.01
CA ALA A 218 -15.35 -4.88 28.91
C ALA A 218 -16.65 -4.25 28.42
N LEU A 219 -17.57 -3.89 29.32
CA LEU A 219 -18.79 -3.20 28.94
C LEU A 219 -18.52 -1.82 28.33
N ALA A 220 -17.59 -1.03 28.90
CA ALA A 220 -17.27 0.31 28.40
C ALA A 220 -16.58 0.28 27.02
N VAL A 221 -15.81 -0.77 26.73
CA VAL A 221 -15.12 -0.95 25.46
C VAL A 221 -16.03 -1.64 24.45
N ALA A 222 -16.84 -2.64 24.81
CA ALA A 222 -17.66 -3.40 23.85
C ALA A 222 -18.99 -2.72 23.49
N LEU A 223 -19.62 -1.98 24.42
CA LEU A 223 -20.92 -1.35 24.15
C LEU A 223 -20.91 -0.37 22.95
N PRO A 224 -19.85 0.44 22.74
CA PRO A 224 -19.73 1.27 21.54
C PRO A 224 -19.60 0.52 20.22
N ALA A 225 -19.23 -0.77 20.22
CA ALA A 225 -19.14 -1.58 19.01
C ALA A 225 -20.51 -1.69 18.35
N VAL A 226 -21.55 -2.04 19.13
CA VAL A 226 -22.92 -2.27 18.64
C VAL A 226 -23.46 -1.17 17.71
N PRO A 227 -23.49 0.13 18.10
CA PRO A 227 -23.97 1.18 17.20
C PRO A 227 -23.04 1.41 16.00
N VAL A 228 -21.73 1.20 16.15
CA VAL A 228 -20.77 1.35 15.04
C VAL A 228 -20.96 0.23 14.02
N THR A 229 -20.99 -1.03 14.45
CA THR A 229 -21.25 -2.20 13.60
C THR A 229 -22.61 -2.06 12.91
N ALA A 230 -23.66 -1.64 13.62
CA ALA A 230 -25.00 -1.46 13.05
C ALA A 230 -25.03 -0.36 11.98
N LEU A 231 -24.40 0.79 12.25
CA LEU A 231 -24.31 1.88 11.29
C LEU A 231 -23.48 1.48 10.06
N ALA A 232 -22.32 0.85 10.28
CA ALA A 232 -21.44 0.39 9.22
C ALA A 232 -22.11 -0.67 8.33
N ALA A 233 -22.78 -1.65 8.93
CA ALA A 233 -23.58 -2.65 8.21
C ALA A 233 -24.71 -2.02 7.40
N ALA A 234 -25.39 -0.98 7.94
CA ALA A 234 -26.41 -0.25 7.20
C ALA A 234 -25.82 0.50 6.00
N VAL A 235 -24.67 1.16 6.17
CA VAL A 235 -23.96 1.86 5.07
C VAL A 235 -23.56 0.86 3.98
N VAL A 236 -22.96 -0.27 4.35
CA VAL A 236 -22.54 -1.31 3.39
C VAL A 236 -23.74 -1.89 2.64
N ARG A 237 -24.82 -2.22 3.34
CA ARG A 237 -26.04 -2.72 2.71
C ARG A 237 -26.63 -1.72 1.72
N VAL A 238 -26.66 -0.43 2.05
CA VAL A 238 -27.23 0.61 1.17
C VAL A 238 -26.34 0.88 -0.04
N ARG A 239 -25.01 0.86 0.12
CA ARG A 239 -24.08 1.19 -0.98
C ARG A 239 -23.74 0.01 -1.87
N HIS A 240 -23.45 -1.14 -1.28
CA HIS A 240 -22.94 -2.31 -2.02
C HIS A 240 -24.02 -3.37 -2.18
N GLY A 241 -24.86 -3.59 -1.16
CA GLY A 241 -25.94 -4.58 -1.16
C GLY A 241 -25.71 -5.70 -0.14
N ASP A 242 -26.53 -6.75 -0.18
CA ASP A 242 -26.47 -7.83 0.81
C ASP A 242 -25.35 -8.86 0.57
N LEU A 243 -24.80 -8.95 -0.65
CA LEU A 243 -23.80 -9.95 -1.03
C LEU A 243 -22.54 -9.89 -0.14
N TRP A 244 -21.98 -8.71 0.05
CA TRP A 244 -20.75 -8.51 0.84
C TRP A 244 -20.98 -8.29 2.33
N LEU A 245 -22.24 -8.15 2.74
CA LEU A 245 -22.58 -7.78 4.12
C LEU A 245 -22.08 -8.84 5.11
N GLY A 246 -22.22 -10.12 4.78
CA GLY A 246 -21.77 -11.23 5.61
C GLY A 246 -20.29 -11.12 5.91
N THR A 247 -19.47 -11.10 4.85
CA THR A 247 -18.01 -10.99 4.92
C THR A 247 -17.57 -9.73 5.67
N TYR A 248 -18.16 -8.59 5.35
CA TYR A 248 -17.86 -7.32 6.02
C TYR A 248 -18.14 -7.38 7.52
N VAL A 249 -19.32 -7.84 7.93
CA VAL A 249 -19.70 -7.90 9.35
C VAL A 249 -18.87 -8.94 10.10
N THR A 250 -18.58 -10.10 9.50
CA THR A 250 -17.71 -11.10 10.14
C THR A 250 -16.30 -10.58 10.36
N THR A 251 -15.73 -9.86 9.39
CA THR A 251 -14.40 -9.25 9.50
C THR A 251 -14.40 -8.17 10.57
N LEU A 252 -15.38 -7.27 10.56
CA LEU A 252 -15.50 -6.19 11.56
C LEU A 252 -15.65 -6.75 12.97
N VAL A 253 -16.59 -7.67 13.19
CA VAL A 253 -16.82 -8.29 14.50
C VAL A 253 -15.59 -9.08 14.96
N GLY A 254 -14.90 -9.77 14.04
CA GLY A 254 -13.64 -10.45 14.33
C GLY A 254 -12.56 -9.49 14.85
N LEU A 255 -12.38 -8.35 14.17
CA LEU A 255 -11.45 -7.29 14.58
C LEU A 255 -11.84 -6.67 15.93
N GLU A 256 -13.13 -6.38 16.13
CA GLU A 256 -13.65 -5.83 17.39
C GLU A 256 -13.42 -6.78 18.56
N VAL A 257 -13.73 -8.08 18.39
CA VAL A 257 -13.51 -9.12 19.41
C VAL A 257 -12.03 -9.23 19.73
N ALA A 258 -11.15 -9.24 18.73
CA ALA A 258 -9.70 -9.28 18.93
C ALA A 258 -9.21 -8.06 19.75
N VAL A 259 -9.67 -6.85 19.39
CA VAL A 259 -9.31 -5.62 20.10
C VAL A 259 -9.83 -5.61 21.55
N VAL A 260 -11.06 -6.07 21.78
CA VAL A 260 -11.61 -6.20 23.14
C VAL A 260 -10.79 -7.20 23.94
N ALA A 261 -10.51 -8.39 23.39
CA ALA A 261 -9.75 -9.44 24.05
C ALA A 261 -8.33 -8.98 24.42
N VAL A 262 -7.62 -8.34 23.48
CA VAL A 262 -6.27 -7.80 23.73
C VAL A 262 -6.31 -6.67 24.76
N THR A 263 -7.28 -5.75 24.69
CA THR A 263 -7.43 -4.69 25.69
C THR A 263 -7.64 -5.24 27.10
N LEU A 264 -8.49 -6.26 27.24
CA LEU A 264 -8.74 -6.93 28.51
C LEU A 264 -7.50 -7.69 29.01
N GLY A 265 -6.78 -8.37 28.11
CA GLY A 265 -5.52 -9.03 28.41
C GLY A 265 -4.47 -8.05 28.93
N CYS A 266 -4.25 -6.92 28.24
CA CYS A 266 -3.36 -5.86 28.69
C CYS A 266 -3.80 -5.26 30.03
N ALA A 267 -5.09 -5.02 30.21
CA ALA A 267 -5.62 -4.51 31.48
C ALA A 267 -5.43 -5.48 32.63
N LEU A 268 -5.59 -6.78 32.41
CA LEU A 268 -5.34 -7.83 33.39
C LEU A 268 -3.85 -7.86 33.79
N LEU A 269 -2.95 -7.92 32.81
CA LEU A 269 -1.49 -7.92 33.05
C LEU A 269 -1.04 -6.67 33.83
N MET A 270 -1.45 -5.48 33.36
CA MET A 270 -1.10 -4.22 34.02
C MET A 270 -1.76 -4.09 35.38
N SER A 271 -2.96 -4.64 35.58
CA SER A 271 -3.66 -4.68 36.86
C SER A 271 -2.87 -5.48 37.91
N VAL A 272 -2.24 -6.59 37.52
CA VAL A 272 -1.39 -7.39 38.41
C VAL A 272 -0.11 -6.62 38.77
N VAL A 273 0.54 -6.00 37.78
CA VAL A 273 1.80 -5.25 38.00
C VAL A 273 1.58 -3.98 38.85
N SER A 274 0.41 -3.34 38.74
CA SER A 274 0.08 -2.10 39.44
C SER A 274 -0.67 -2.30 40.77
N TRP A 275 -0.62 -3.50 41.34
CA TRP A 275 -1.36 -3.81 42.56
C TRP A 275 -0.94 -2.92 43.75
N PRO A 276 -1.87 -2.38 44.56
CA PRO A 276 -1.52 -1.55 45.70
C PRO A 276 -0.71 -2.33 46.74
N SER A 277 0.49 -1.84 47.09
CA SER A 277 1.32 -2.45 48.14
C SER A 277 0.99 -1.89 49.53
N ALA A 278 1.14 -2.72 50.57
CA ALA A 278 0.93 -2.30 51.95
C ALA A 278 1.82 -1.11 52.36
N GLY A 279 3.06 -1.07 51.87
CA GLY A 279 4.00 0.03 52.10
C GLY A 279 3.56 1.36 51.45
N MET A 280 2.95 1.32 50.26
CA MET A 280 2.39 2.52 49.62
C MET A 280 1.24 3.14 50.42
N LEU A 281 0.36 2.28 50.95
CA LEU A 281 -0.79 2.69 51.75
C LEU A 281 -0.34 3.27 53.09
N ALA A 282 0.62 2.64 53.76
CA ALA A 282 1.22 3.12 54.99
C ALA A 282 1.90 4.49 54.82
N ALA A 283 2.58 4.72 53.70
CA ALA A 283 3.26 5.98 53.39
C ALA A 283 2.35 7.09 52.84
N ARG A 284 1.01 6.87 52.79
CA ARG A 284 0.01 7.81 52.25
C ARG A 284 0.38 8.36 50.86
N GLN A 285 0.98 7.52 50.01
CA GLN A 285 1.36 7.91 48.67
C GLN A 285 0.15 7.86 47.72
N PRO A 286 0.05 8.75 46.71
CA PRO A 286 -1.03 8.67 45.73
C PRO A 286 -1.06 7.31 45.04
N ALA A 287 -2.23 6.68 44.94
CA ALA A 287 -2.39 5.35 44.35
C ALA A 287 -1.87 5.27 42.90
N VAL A 288 -1.89 6.37 42.15
CA VAL A 288 -1.38 6.48 40.78
C VAL A 288 0.16 6.40 40.67
N ARG A 289 0.89 6.42 41.79
CA ARG A 289 2.37 6.39 41.77
C ARG A 289 2.91 5.11 41.13
N ALA A 290 2.25 3.96 41.35
CA ALA A 290 2.63 2.68 40.77
C ALA A 290 2.60 2.69 39.22
N LEU A 291 1.77 3.56 38.62
CA LEU A 291 1.59 3.64 37.17
C LEU A 291 2.54 4.65 36.49
N ARG A 292 3.37 5.37 37.24
CA ARG A 292 4.22 6.43 36.70
C ARG A 292 5.24 5.91 35.69
N SER A 293 5.90 4.80 35.99
CA SER A 293 6.93 4.22 35.11
C SER A 293 6.30 3.69 33.82
N SER A 294 5.22 2.90 33.93
CA SER A 294 4.49 2.35 32.78
C SER A 294 3.91 3.45 31.88
N SER A 295 3.36 4.53 32.45
CA SER A 295 2.86 5.67 31.68
C SER A 295 3.98 6.46 30.99
N GLY A 296 5.14 6.60 31.64
CA GLY A 296 6.32 7.23 31.02
C GLY A 296 6.87 6.40 29.85
N ALA A 297 6.98 5.08 30.03
CA ALA A 297 7.42 4.14 29.00
C ALA A 297 6.46 4.15 27.79
N LEU A 298 5.13 4.04 28.05
CA LEU A 298 4.14 4.09 26.98
C LEU A 298 4.20 5.42 26.21
N LYS A 299 4.35 6.56 26.90
CA LYS A 299 4.49 7.86 26.26
C LYS A 299 5.74 7.90 25.36
N ALA A 300 6.87 7.39 25.81
CA ALA A 300 8.09 7.35 25.01
C ALA A 300 7.96 6.41 23.80
N VAL A 301 7.40 5.22 23.98
CA VAL A 301 7.18 4.25 22.89
C VAL A 301 6.21 4.81 21.85
N THR A 302 5.05 5.33 22.26
CA THR A 302 4.08 5.93 21.35
C THR A 302 4.63 7.17 20.62
N PHE A 303 5.45 7.98 21.29
CA PHE A 303 6.17 9.07 20.64
C PHE A 303 7.10 8.55 19.53
N VAL A 304 7.96 7.57 19.84
CA VAL A 304 8.88 7.00 18.86
C VAL A 304 8.12 6.40 17.68
N LEU A 305 7.04 5.64 17.93
CA LEU A 305 6.22 5.05 16.87
C LEU A 305 5.59 6.12 15.96
N VAL A 306 5.04 7.19 16.54
CA VAL A 306 4.50 8.32 15.77
C VAL A 306 5.58 8.94 14.87
N VAL A 307 6.78 9.20 15.41
CA VAL A 307 7.88 9.83 14.67
C VAL A 307 8.45 8.90 13.58
N VAL A 308 8.59 7.61 13.86
CA VAL A 308 9.06 6.60 12.89
C VAL A 308 8.06 6.44 11.74
N THR A 309 6.76 6.51 12.03
CA THR A 309 5.71 6.29 11.01
C THR A 309 5.42 7.54 10.17
N ALA A 310 5.78 8.74 10.65
CA ALA A 310 5.47 10.00 9.98
C ALA A 310 6.07 10.09 8.58
N GLY A 311 7.38 9.82 8.43
CA GLY A 311 8.07 9.84 7.14
C GLY A 311 7.48 8.84 6.13
N PRO A 312 7.41 7.54 6.44
CA PRO A 312 6.81 6.54 5.55
C PRO A 312 5.34 6.79 5.20
N ALA A 313 4.55 7.38 6.11
CA ALA A 313 3.17 7.75 5.82
C ALA A 313 3.08 8.97 4.89
N TRP A 314 3.96 9.95 5.04
CA TRP A 314 4.08 11.09 4.12
C TRP A 314 4.48 10.63 2.72
N TRP A 315 5.50 9.77 2.63
CA TRP A 315 5.97 9.23 1.37
C TRP A 315 4.89 8.40 0.67
N ALA A 316 4.24 7.47 1.38
CA ALA A 316 3.15 6.68 0.79
C ALA A 316 1.96 7.55 0.34
N PHE A 317 1.69 8.66 1.03
CA PHE A 317 0.64 9.58 0.61
C PHE A 317 0.99 10.29 -0.71
N HIS A 318 2.26 10.66 -0.90
CA HIS A 318 2.74 11.22 -2.17
C HIS A 318 2.80 10.15 -3.26
N GLU A 319 3.38 8.98 -2.98
CA GLU A 319 3.42 7.85 -3.91
C GLU A 319 2.01 7.42 -4.36
N ALA A 320 1.00 7.47 -3.48
CA ALA A 320 -0.37 7.19 -3.88
C ALA A 320 -1.00 8.32 -4.72
N GLN A 321 -0.60 9.58 -4.53
CA GLN A 321 -1.01 10.66 -5.44
C GLN A 321 -0.36 10.49 -6.81
N ASP A 322 0.93 10.15 -6.84
CA ASP A 322 1.67 9.90 -8.07
C ASP A 322 1.13 8.66 -8.77
N SER A 323 0.81 7.60 -8.03
CA SER A 323 0.17 6.39 -8.54
C SER A 323 -1.25 6.66 -9.06
N ALA A 324 -2.02 7.53 -8.40
CA ALA A 324 -3.33 7.95 -8.90
C ALA A 324 -3.21 8.80 -10.18
N ALA A 325 -2.17 9.64 -10.29
CA ALA A 325 -1.84 10.36 -11.51
C ALA A 325 -1.36 9.40 -12.62
N GLN A 326 -0.61 8.35 -12.27
CA GLN A 326 -0.18 7.27 -13.15
C GLN A 326 -1.36 6.47 -13.70
N GLU A 327 -2.33 6.10 -12.87
CA GLU A 327 -3.52 5.36 -13.31
C GLU A 327 -4.26 6.13 -14.42
N ALA A 328 -4.37 7.45 -14.30
CA ALA A 328 -4.95 8.29 -15.35
C ALA A 328 -4.13 8.31 -16.65
N ARG A 329 -2.80 8.14 -16.58
CA ARG A 329 -1.89 8.11 -17.76
C ARG A 329 -1.79 6.72 -18.38
N TRP A 330 -1.84 5.64 -17.59
CA TRP A 330 -1.88 4.25 -18.11
C TRP A 330 -3.10 4.00 -18.99
N ARG A 331 -4.22 4.71 -18.74
CA ARG A 331 -5.39 4.69 -19.63
C ARG A 331 -5.07 5.10 -21.07
N ALA A 332 -4.10 5.99 -21.28
CA ALA A 332 -3.68 6.39 -22.62
C ALA A 332 -2.99 5.25 -23.40
N LEU A 333 -2.49 4.23 -22.69
CA LEU A 333 -1.86 3.04 -23.27
C LEU A 333 -2.81 1.84 -23.37
N SER A 334 -4.12 2.02 -23.14
CA SER A 334 -5.12 0.95 -23.16
C SER A 334 -5.25 0.25 -24.52
N ASP A 335 -5.07 0.98 -25.62
CA ASP A 335 -5.05 0.43 -26.99
C ASP A 335 -3.62 0.11 -27.48
N GLN A 336 -2.63 0.20 -26.59
CA GLN A 336 -1.24 -0.10 -26.94
C GLN A 336 -0.88 -1.50 -26.47
N VAL A 337 -0.09 -2.18 -27.29
CA VAL A 337 0.36 -3.54 -27.06
C VAL A 337 1.88 -3.63 -27.05
N ALA A 338 2.42 -4.52 -26.23
CA ALA A 338 3.82 -4.84 -26.13
C ALA A 338 4.07 -6.27 -26.63
N LEU A 339 5.23 -6.48 -27.27
CA LEU A 339 5.65 -7.80 -27.72
C LEU A 339 6.28 -8.56 -26.56
N ARG A 340 5.92 -9.84 -26.44
CA ARG A 340 6.44 -10.72 -25.40
C ARG A 340 7.01 -11.96 -26.04
N PHE A 341 8.19 -12.33 -25.54
CA PHE A 341 8.98 -13.43 -26.04
C PHE A 341 8.88 -14.59 -25.03
N PRO A 342 8.39 -15.76 -25.44
CA PRO A 342 8.32 -16.94 -24.59
C PRO A 342 9.67 -17.25 -23.93
N GLY A 343 9.68 -17.50 -22.62
CA GLY A 343 10.91 -17.84 -21.89
C GLY A 343 11.59 -19.13 -22.36
N GLY A 344 10.88 -19.98 -23.10
CA GLY A 344 11.40 -21.21 -23.71
C GLY A 344 12.21 -21.02 -25.00
N LEU A 345 12.21 -19.82 -25.61
CA LEU A 345 13.02 -19.54 -26.81
C LEU A 345 14.53 -19.63 -26.55
N GLY A 346 14.96 -19.36 -25.31
CA GLY A 346 16.38 -19.21 -24.98
C GLY A 346 17.05 -18.05 -25.73
N GLU A 347 18.35 -17.88 -25.50
CA GLU A 347 19.13 -16.79 -26.12
C GLU A 347 19.30 -17.01 -27.63
N GLU A 348 19.58 -18.24 -28.06
CA GLU A 348 19.73 -18.58 -29.49
C GLU A 348 18.43 -18.34 -30.27
N GLY A 349 17.28 -18.79 -29.74
CA GLY A 349 15.99 -18.57 -30.40
C GLY A 349 15.58 -17.10 -30.42
N PHE A 350 15.94 -16.32 -29.40
CA PHE A 350 15.73 -14.86 -29.42
C PHE A 350 16.55 -14.19 -30.53
N VAL A 351 17.84 -14.55 -30.66
CA VAL A 351 18.71 -14.04 -31.74
C VAL A 351 18.19 -14.39 -33.13
N GLU A 352 17.62 -15.58 -33.32
CA GLU A 352 17.04 -16.00 -34.61
C GLU A 352 15.85 -15.14 -35.05
N ILE A 353 15.05 -14.63 -34.12
CA ILE A 353 13.87 -13.82 -34.43
C ILE A 353 14.14 -12.31 -34.43
N THR A 354 15.28 -11.85 -33.91
CA THR A 354 15.59 -10.41 -33.76
C THR A 354 15.40 -9.64 -35.06
N THR A 355 15.91 -10.14 -36.19
CA THR A 355 15.76 -9.46 -37.49
C THR A 355 14.30 -9.35 -37.92
N SER A 356 13.50 -10.39 -37.69
CA SER A 356 12.05 -10.37 -37.99
C SER A 356 11.30 -9.41 -37.07
N VAL A 357 11.70 -9.32 -35.79
CA VAL A 357 11.14 -8.34 -34.84
C VAL A 357 11.49 -6.92 -35.30
N GLY A 358 12.73 -6.69 -35.74
CA GLY A 358 13.17 -5.43 -36.33
C GLY A 358 12.35 -5.05 -37.57
N ALA A 359 11.98 -6.02 -38.42
CA ALA A 359 11.12 -5.79 -39.57
C ALA A 359 9.68 -5.42 -39.17
N VAL A 360 9.12 -6.07 -38.14
CA VAL A 360 7.81 -5.70 -37.58
C VAL A 360 7.83 -4.29 -37.01
N VAL A 361 8.87 -3.93 -36.27
CA VAL A 361 9.07 -2.57 -35.76
C VAL A 361 9.18 -1.57 -36.90
N ALA A 362 9.96 -1.85 -37.95
CA ALA A 362 10.09 -0.97 -39.11
C ALA A 362 8.78 -0.78 -39.87
N ASP A 363 7.96 -1.82 -40.01
CA ASP A 363 6.65 -1.72 -40.65
C ASP A 363 5.66 -0.88 -39.84
N ALA A 364 5.65 -1.06 -38.52
CA ALA A 364 4.80 -0.28 -37.62
C ALA A 364 5.27 1.17 -37.48
N ASP A 365 6.59 1.41 -37.40
CA ASP A 365 7.18 2.75 -37.27
C ASP A 365 6.93 3.60 -38.53
N ARG A 366 7.01 2.98 -39.73
CA ARG A 366 6.62 3.65 -41.00
C ARG A 366 5.14 4.03 -41.05
N ALA A 367 4.28 3.32 -40.32
CA ALA A 367 2.87 3.65 -40.18
C ALA A 367 2.60 4.69 -39.07
N GLY A 368 3.62 5.08 -38.30
CA GLY A 368 3.47 5.96 -37.14
C GLY A 368 2.79 5.28 -35.96
N GLU A 369 2.84 3.95 -35.89
CA GLU A 369 2.14 3.11 -34.90
C GLU A 369 3.07 2.57 -33.81
N VAL A 370 4.33 3.04 -33.75
CA VAL A 370 5.29 2.71 -32.71
C VAL A 370 5.49 3.89 -31.78
N ALA A 371 5.39 3.65 -30.49
CA ALA A 371 5.73 4.62 -29.45
C ALA A 371 6.94 4.15 -28.66
N LEU A 372 7.95 5.02 -28.56
CA LEU A 372 9.21 4.76 -27.89
C LEU A 372 9.37 5.68 -26.67
N SER A 373 9.68 5.10 -25.52
CA SER A 373 10.18 5.84 -24.36
C SER A 373 11.17 4.99 -23.56
N TYR A 374 12.36 5.53 -23.35
CA TYR A 374 13.43 4.87 -22.63
C TYR A 374 14.16 5.90 -21.75
N ALA A 375 13.66 6.08 -20.53
CA ALA A 375 14.16 7.03 -19.55
C ALA A 375 15.26 6.41 -18.70
N MET A 376 16.47 6.95 -18.81
CA MET A 376 17.63 6.55 -18.04
C MET A 376 17.91 7.55 -16.93
N GLU A 377 18.14 7.05 -15.73
CA GLU A 377 18.60 7.86 -14.60
C GLU A 377 20.10 8.20 -14.76
N PRO A 378 20.58 9.33 -14.21
CA PRO A 378 21.97 9.75 -14.31
C PRO A 378 22.97 8.69 -13.79
N ASP A 379 22.59 7.92 -12.78
CA ASP A 379 23.41 6.85 -12.21
C ASP A 379 23.61 5.68 -13.20
N GLN A 380 22.58 5.33 -13.98
CA GLN A 380 22.65 4.34 -15.06
C GLN A 380 23.59 4.79 -16.19
N LEU A 381 23.76 6.11 -16.36
CA LEU A 381 24.73 6.72 -17.28
C LEU A 381 26.09 7.01 -16.63
N ALA A 382 26.27 6.69 -15.34
CA ALA A 382 27.44 7.02 -14.54
C ALA A 382 27.77 8.54 -14.50
N VAL A 383 26.74 9.39 -14.49
CA VAL A 383 26.82 10.85 -14.42
C VAL A 383 26.44 11.32 -13.02
N ALA A 384 27.40 11.85 -12.27
CA ALA A 384 27.17 12.32 -10.89
C ALA A 384 26.67 13.78 -10.79
N ASP A 385 27.07 14.64 -11.73
CA ASP A 385 26.79 16.08 -11.69
C ASP A 385 26.05 16.53 -12.96
N THR A 386 24.71 16.53 -12.91
CA THR A 386 23.84 17.00 -13.99
C THR A 386 22.63 17.75 -13.43
N THR A 387 22.08 18.67 -14.23
CA THR A 387 20.83 19.40 -13.92
C THR A 387 19.58 18.67 -14.37
N TYR A 388 19.74 17.53 -15.05
CA TYR A 388 18.66 16.70 -15.57
C TYR A 388 18.48 15.48 -14.69
N ASP A 389 17.23 15.18 -14.33
CA ASP A 389 16.88 14.05 -13.47
C ASP A 389 16.80 12.74 -14.26
N SER A 390 16.70 12.84 -15.59
CA SER A 390 16.75 11.70 -16.51
C SER A 390 17.18 12.14 -17.91
N VAL A 391 17.69 11.18 -18.68
CA VAL A 391 18.00 11.32 -20.11
C VAL A 391 17.20 10.28 -20.86
N VAL A 392 16.42 10.72 -21.83
CA VAL A 392 15.30 9.94 -22.34
C VAL A 392 15.37 9.84 -23.84
N LEU A 393 15.39 8.61 -24.38
CA LEU A 393 15.14 8.39 -25.80
C LEU A 393 13.63 8.30 -26.01
N VAL A 394 13.05 9.18 -26.81
CA VAL A 394 11.59 9.27 -26.99
C VAL A 394 11.25 9.57 -28.44
N ASN A 395 10.07 9.20 -28.91
CA ASN A 395 9.54 9.67 -30.20
C ASN A 395 8.25 10.48 -30.05
N ASP A 396 7.85 11.18 -31.11
CA ASP A 396 6.66 12.04 -31.11
C ASP A 396 5.36 11.26 -30.87
N THR A 397 5.33 9.98 -31.24
CA THR A 397 4.17 9.11 -30.99
C THR A 397 3.96 8.90 -29.50
N TRP A 398 5.02 8.64 -28.73
CA TRP A 398 4.91 8.54 -27.27
C TRP A 398 4.44 9.85 -26.64
N LEU A 399 5.04 10.98 -27.03
CA LEU A 399 4.67 12.30 -26.49
C LEU A 399 3.20 12.62 -26.75
N ARG A 400 2.70 12.36 -27.98
CA ARG A 400 1.28 12.53 -28.32
C ARG A 400 0.36 11.57 -27.56
N LEU A 401 0.73 10.30 -27.41
CA LEU A 401 -0.06 9.34 -26.61
C LEU A 401 -0.20 9.83 -25.18
N MET A 402 0.87 10.43 -24.64
CA MET A 402 0.87 11.01 -23.31
C MET A 402 0.23 12.40 -23.24
N GLY A 403 -0.27 12.96 -24.35
CA GLY A 403 -0.91 14.28 -24.40
C GLY A 403 0.05 15.42 -24.07
N VAL A 404 1.32 15.28 -24.47
CA VAL A 404 2.34 16.34 -24.36
C VAL A 404 2.39 17.09 -25.69
N ASP A 405 2.11 18.39 -25.65
CA ASP A 405 2.15 19.25 -26.83
C ASP A 405 3.50 19.97 -26.95
N ASP A 406 3.85 20.46 -28.14
CA ASP A 406 5.04 21.31 -28.36
C ASP A 406 5.04 22.55 -27.43
N ALA A 407 3.86 22.99 -27.01
CA ALA A 407 3.69 24.07 -26.07
C ALA A 407 4.25 23.73 -24.68
N ASP A 408 4.36 22.47 -24.29
CA ASP A 408 4.87 22.04 -22.97
C ASP A 408 6.39 21.83 -22.96
N LEU A 409 6.98 21.78 -24.16
CA LEU A 409 8.39 21.52 -24.38
C LEU A 409 9.19 22.80 -24.61
N VAL A 410 10.48 22.73 -24.31
CA VAL A 410 11.46 23.79 -24.54
C VAL A 410 12.67 23.20 -25.27
N PRO A 411 13.06 23.74 -26.43
CA PRO A 411 14.27 23.31 -27.12
C PRO A 411 15.52 23.56 -26.29
N VAL A 412 16.41 22.57 -26.24
CA VAL A 412 17.71 22.64 -25.57
C VAL A 412 18.80 22.67 -26.63
N GLY A 413 19.69 23.65 -26.56
CA GLY A 413 20.86 23.70 -27.43
C GLY A 413 21.82 22.55 -27.12
N ARG A 414 22.38 21.89 -28.12
CA ARG A 414 23.38 20.81 -27.91
C ARG A 414 24.59 21.25 -27.09
N SER A 415 24.96 22.53 -27.15
CA SER A 415 26.03 23.14 -26.34
C SER A 415 25.63 23.40 -24.88
N GLU A 416 24.34 23.35 -24.56
CA GLU A 416 23.79 23.53 -23.21
C GLU A 416 23.71 22.21 -22.44
N VAL A 417 23.78 21.07 -23.15
CA VAL A 417 23.86 19.75 -22.52
C VAL A 417 25.26 19.54 -21.93
N PRO A 418 25.37 19.16 -20.64
CA PRO A 418 26.66 18.86 -20.02
C PRO A 418 27.44 17.80 -20.79
N ASP A 419 28.74 18.03 -20.99
CA ASP A 419 29.61 17.08 -21.70
C ASP A 419 29.63 15.68 -21.04
N ALA A 420 29.44 15.61 -19.71
CA ALA A 420 29.34 14.37 -18.96
C ALA A 420 28.12 13.52 -19.39
N VAL A 421 26.97 14.16 -19.63
CA VAL A 421 25.76 13.47 -20.12
C VAL A 421 25.99 12.91 -21.51
N ARG A 422 26.58 13.71 -22.41
CA ARG A 422 26.94 13.25 -23.76
C ARG A 422 27.95 12.09 -23.71
N ALA A 423 28.95 12.17 -22.85
CA ALA A 423 29.97 11.14 -22.69
C ALA A 423 29.41 9.85 -22.07
N GLY A 424 28.42 9.93 -21.17
CA GLY A 424 27.74 8.77 -20.59
C GLY A 424 26.81 8.08 -21.58
N LEU A 425 26.14 8.85 -22.46
CA LEU A 425 25.22 8.29 -23.47
C LEU A 425 25.95 7.71 -24.70
N ALA A 426 27.09 8.27 -25.09
CA ALA A 426 27.79 7.89 -26.32
C ALA A 426 28.16 6.39 -26.44
N PRO A 427 28.67 5.70 -25.39
CA PRO A 427 28.96 4.26 -25.46
C PRO A 427 27.72 3.42 -25.75
N ASN A 428 26.57 3.81 -25.18
CA ASN A 428 25.30 3.13 -25.39
C ASN A 428 24.80 3.35 -26.83
N LEU A 429 24.80 4.60 -27.32
CA LEU A 429 24.42 4.89 -28.70
C LEU A 429 25.30 4.16 -29.72
N ALA A 430 26.61 4.06 -29.48
CA ALA A 430 27.51 3.32 -30.36
C ALA A 430 27.15 1.82 -30.49
N LEU A 431 26.53 1.24 -29.45
CA LEU A 431 26.05 -0.14 -29.45
C LEU A 431 24.64 -0.27 -30.05
N TRP A 432 23.81 0.75 -29.94
CA TRP A 432 22.39 0.70 -30.31
C TRP A 432 22.10 1.22 -31.72
N GLU A 433 22.97 2.06 -32.28
CA GLU A 433 22.75 2.65 -33.60
C GLU A 433 22.78 1.60 -34.72
N ARG A 434 21.88 1.75 -35.70
CA ARG A 434 21.83 0.88 -36.88
C ARG A 434 23.05 1.06 -37.80
N ASN A 435 23.51 2.30 -37.94
CA ASN A 435 24.64 2.68 -38.80
C ASN A 435 25.65 3.54 -38.03
N PRO A 436 26.44 2.95 -37.10
CA PRO A 436 27.37 3.71 -36.26
C PRO A 436 28.53 4.34 -37.05
N GLU A 437 28.83 3.84 -38.26
CA GLU A 437 29.84 4.40 -39.18
C GLU A 437 29.26 5.43 -40.18
N GLY A 438 27.97 5.76 -40.05
CA GLY A 438 27.30 6.72 -40.92
C GLY A 438 27.84 8.15 -40.78
N ALA A 439 27.55 9.00 -41.77
CA ALA A 439 28.02 10.39 -41.79
C ALA A 439 27.39 11.30 -40.72
N THR A 440 26.36 10.83 -40.01
CA THR A 440 25.65 11.62 -38.98
C THR A 440 25.07 10.68 -37.91
N SER A 441 25.47 10.87 -36.66
CA SER A 441 25.01 10.03 -35.52
C SER A 441 23.54 10.29 -35.17
N THR A 442 22.91 9.38 -34.42
CA THR A 442 21.54 9.59 -33.92
C THR A 442 21.47 10.80 -32.99
N TRP A 443 22.51 11.05 -32.21
CA TRP A 443 22.64 12.27 -31.40
C TRP A 443 22.60 13.57 -32.21
N GLU A 444 23.20 13.56 -33.40
CA GLU A 444 23.23 14.73 -34.30
C GLU A 444 21.91 14.95 -35.04
N ARG A 445 21.12 13.89 -35.23
CA ARG A 445 19.79 13.95 -35.87
C ARG A 445 18.67 14.25 -34.88
N ALA A 446 18.82 13.82 -33.63
CA ALA A 446 17.78 13.96 -32.61
C ALA A 446 17.55 15.42 -32.22
N GLU A 447 16.29 15.79 -32.03
CA GLU A 447 15.95 17.08 -31.42
C GLU A 447 16.07 16.97 -29.90
N LEU A 448 16.67 17.98 -29.27
CA LEU A 448 16.85 17.99 -27.82
C LEU A 448 15.84 18.93 -27.20
N MET A 449 15.03 18.39 -26.29
CA MET A 449 13.96 19.12 -25.62
C MET A 449 14.03 18.89 -24.11
N THR A 450 13.39 19.76 -23.35
CA THR A 450 13.11 19.56 -21.91
C THR A 450 11.71 20.08 -21.60
N THR A 451 11.19 19.78 -20.41
CA THR A 451 9.85 20.19 -19.99
C THR A 451 9.87 21.61 -19.42
N ARG A 452 8.77 22.35 -19.56
CA ARG A 452 8.67 23.72 -19.04
C ARG A 452 8.27 23.78 -17.56
N GLU A 453 7.21 23.08 -17.18
CA GLU A 453 6.64 23.15 -15.83
C GLU A 453 6.14 21.78 -15.33
N ASP A 454 5.41 21.02 -16.15
CA ASP A 454 4.83 19.74 -15.72
C ASP A 454 5.74 18.55 -16.05
N PRO A 455 5.89 17.57 -15.13
CA PRO A 455 6.55 16.31 -15.39
C PRO A 455 5.85 15.53 -16.51
N VAL A 456 6.64 15.00 -17.44
CA VAL A 456 6.14 14.17 -18.54
C VAL A 456 6.21 12.69 -18.13
N PRO A 457 5.14 11.90 -18.32
CA PRO A 457 5.18 10.45 -18.10
C PRO A 457 6.06 9.76 -19.15
N LEU A 458 7.07 9.05 -18.67
CA LEU A 458 8.07 8.39 -19.51
C LEU A 458 8.29 6.96 -19.03
N ALA A 459 8.58 6.03 -19.93
CA ALA A 459 8.86 4.65 -19.56
C ALA A 459 10.32 4.48 -19.10
N ALA A 460 10.51 4.04 -17.86
CA ALA A 460 11.79 3.76 -17.25
C ALA A 460 12.55 2.67 -18.02
N ALA A 461 13.86 2.87 -18.18
CA ALA A 461 14.74 1.98 -18.93
C ALA A 461 14.72 0.55 -18.37
N GLY A 462 14.32 -0.42 -19.21
CA GLY A 462 14.41 -1.85 -18.92
C GLY A 462 13.20 -2.44 -18.19
N SER A 463 12.37 -1.64 -17.54
CA SER A 463 11.11 -2.12 -16.92
C SER A 463 9.85 -1.69 -17.67
N GLY A 464 9.90 -0.55 -18.36
CA GLY A 464 8.74 0.05 -19.00
C GLY A 464 7.76 0.72 -18.03
N ASP A 465 8.11 0.83 -16.75
CA ASP A 465 7.28 1.50 -15.74
C ASP A 465 7.25 3.00 -15.96
N LEU A 466 6.13 3.67 -15.68
CA LEU A 466 6.04 5.12 -15.84
C LEU A 466 6.82 5.85 -14.73
N ALA A 467 7.78 6.67 -15.14
CA ALA A 467 8.53 7.64 -14.35
C ALA A 467 8.10 9.08 -14.69
N PHE A 468 8.21 9.99 -13.71
CA PHE A 468 7.78 11.39 -13.80
C PHE A 468 8.93 12.32 -13.42
N PRO A 469 10.00 12.38 -14.22
CA PRO A 469 11.12 13.27 -13.94
C PRO A 469 10.66 14.73 -14.03
N ASP A 470 11.11 15.55 -13.07
CA ASP A 470 10.80 16.99 -13.06
C ASP A 470 11.51 17.71 -14.21
N ARG A 471 12.77 17.34 -14.49
CA ARG A 471 13.60 17.91 -15.55
C ARG A 471 14.26 16.85 -16.42
N PRO A 472 13.53 16.19 -17.32
CA PRO A 472 14.12 15.27 -18.29
C PRO A 472 14.84 16.02 -19.41
N LEU A 473 15.95 15.44 -19.90
CA LEU A 473 16.48 15.74 -21.22
C LEU A 473 15.88 14.74 -22.22
N LEU A 474 14.96 15.22 -23.05
CA LEU A 474 14.33 14.44 -24.10
C LEU A 474 15.22 14.48 -25.36
N VAL A 475 15.65 13.31 -25.78
CA VAL A 475 16.33 13.07 -27.06
C VAL A 475 15.27 12.52 -28.01
N VAL A 476 14.64 13.41 -28.76
CA VAL A 476 13.51 13.08 -29.64
C VAL A 476 14.05 12.44 -30.92
N VAL A 477 13.72 11.17 -31.12
CA VAL A 477 14.13 10.33 -32.24
C VAL A 477 12.97 10.22 -33.22
N PRO A 478 13.11 10.69 -34.48
CA PRO A 478 12.00 10.76 -35.44
C PRO A 478 11.43 9.40 -35.85
N ALA A 479 12.30 8.41 -36.06
CA ALA A 479 11.94 7.04 -36.42
C ALA A 479 12.89 6.08 -35.68
N ALA A 480 12.33 5.25 -34.80
CA ALA A 480 13.10 4.32 -33.98
C ALA A 480 13.79 3.26 -34.86
N ALA A 481 13.09 2.76 -35.90
CA ALA A 481 13.59 1.74 -36.80
C ALA A 481 14.82 2.20 -37.61
N ASP A 482 14.84 3.48 -38.02
CA ASP A 482 15.94 4.07 -38.76
C ASP A 482 17.13 4.45 -37.86
N ALA A 483 16.87 4.72 -36.58
CA ALA A 483 17.89 5.12 -35.62
C ALA A 483 18.63 3.91 -35.03
N PHE A 484 17.89 2.86 -34.67
CA PHE A 484 18.40 1.77 -33.84
C PHE A 484 18.44 0.43 -34.57
N ASN A 485 19.41 -0.40 -34.20
CA ASN A 485 19.57 -1.76 -34.72
C ASN A 485 18.52 -2.72 -34.18
N ASP A 486 18.39 -3.88 -34.83
CA ASP A 486 17.33 -4.85 -34.52
C ASP A 486 17.47 -5.42 -33.11
N ASP A 487 18.70 -5.61 -32.60
CA ASP A 487 18.97 -6.10 -31.24
C ASP A 487 18.38 -5.15 -30.18
N PHE A 488 18.65 -3.85 -30.32
CA PHE A 488 18.13 -2.86 -29.38
C PHE A 488 16.61 -2.72 -29.50
N LEU A 489 16.05 -2.75 -30.72
CA LEU A 489 14.60 -2.69 -30.92
C LEU A 489 13.87 -3.90 -30.33
N ALA A 490 14.43 -5.10 -30.46
CA ALA A 490 13.89 -6.31 -29.85
C ALA A 490 13.97 -6.23 -28.31
N SER A 491 15.07 -5.72 -27.77
CA SER A 491 15.22 -5.46 -26.33
C SER A 491 14.16 -4.49 -25.80
N LEU A 492 14.00 -3.33 -26.45
CA LEU A 492 12.99 -2.33 -26.09
C LEU A 492 11.57 -2.87 -26.18
N SER A 493 11.30 -3.71 -27.17
CA SER A 493 10.00 -4.37 -27.33
C SER A 493 9.73 -5.33 -26.17
N SER A 494 10.75 -6.06 -25.70
CA SER A 494 10.64 -7.01 -24.60
C SER A 494 10.43 -6.34 -23.22
N SER A 495 10.97 -5.13 -23.06
CA SER A 495 10.95 -4.36 -21.81
C SER A 495 9.79 -3.36 -21.71
N ASN A 496 8.84 -3.40 -22.64
CA ASN A 496 7.73 -2.44 -22.74
C ASN A 496 8.18 -0.97 -22.93
N ASN A 497 9.43 -0.73 -23.34
CA ASN A 497 9.90 0.60 -23.68
C ASN A 497 9.54 0.99 -25.13
N LEU A 498 9.15 0.00 -25.94
CA LEU A 498 8.59 0.16 -27.27
C LEU A 498 7.24 -0.55 -27.33
N VAL A 499 6.19 0.22 -27.60
CA VAL A 499 4.80 -0.27 -27.68
C VAL A 499 4.19 0.03 -29.05
N PHE A 500 3.20 -0.76 -29.44
CA PHE A 500 2.57 -0.75 -30.75
C PHE A 500 1.10 -0.39 -30.63
N ALA A 501 0.56 0.35 -31.60
CA ALA A 501 -0.85 0.70 -31.62
C ALA A 501 -1.71 -0.45 -32.14
N GLY A 502 -2.71 -0.84 -31.35
CA GLY A 502 -3.77 -1.77 -31.73
C GLY A 502 -3.35 -3.24 -31.78
N LEU A 503 -4.15 -4.10 -31.14
CA LEU A 503 -3.93 -5.54 -31.13
C LEU A 503 -4.04 -6.15 -32.54
N GLU A 504 -5.12 -5.87 -33.27
CA GLU A 504 -5.37 -6.48 -34.59
C GLU A 504 -4.26 -6.13 -35.60
N ALA A 505 -3.88 -4.85 -35.67
CA ALA A 505 -2.86 -4.36 -36.59
C ALA A 505 -1.48 -4.96 -36.28
N THR A 506 -1.13 -5.07 -34.99
CA THR A 506 0.12 -5.70 -34.55
C THR A 506 0.12 -7.20 -34.83
N THR A 507 -1.01 -7.89 -34.61
CA THR A 507 -1.17 -9.33 -34.89
C THR A 507 -0.99 -9.64 -36.36
N ALA A 508 -1.61 -8.84 -37.24
CA ALA A 508 -1.45 -8.98 -38.69
C ALA A 508 0.03 -8.84 -39.11
N ARG A 509 0.77 -7.87 -38.55
CA ARG A 509 2.19 -7.69 -38.84
C ARG A 509 3.05 -8.84 -38.33
N LEU A 510 2.80 -9.36 -37.13
CA LEU A 510 3.51 -10.55 -36.65
C LEU A 510 3.25 -11.75 -37.57
N HIS A 511 2.02 -11.90 -38.09
CA HIS A 511 1.70 -12.96 -39.03
C HIS A 511 2.45 -12.80 -40.36
N ASP A 512 2.49 -11.59 -40.92
CA ASP A 512 3.18 -11.30 -42.18
C ASP A 512 4.70 -11.54 -42.11
N HIS A 513 5.29 -11.36 -40.92
CA HIS A 513 6.72 -11.59 -40.66
C HIS A 513 7.03 -12.96 -40.05
N GLY A 514 6.05 -13.88 -40.02
CA GLY A 514 6.24 -15.26 -39.55
C GLY A 514 6.50 -15.40 -38.05
N LEU A 515 6.11 -14.39 -37.26
CA LEU A 515 6.30 -14.32 -35.81
C LEU A 515 5.02 -14.60 -35.00
N ALA A 516 3.86 -14.76 -35.65
CA ALA A 516 2.58 -14.96 -34.96
C ALA A 516 2.53 -16.14 -33.98
N THR A 517 3.34 -17.17 -34.20
CA THR A 517 3.42 -18.36 -33.31
C THR A 517 4.55 -18.27 -32.28
N THR A 518 5.42 -17.26 -32.39
CA THR A 518 6.68 -17.18 -31.66
C THR A 518 6.75 -15.96 -30.75
N VAL A 519 6.03 -14.90 -31.11
CA VAL A 519 5.94 -13.64 -30.37
C VAL A 519 4.50 -13.44 -29.97
N GLN A 520 4.27 -13.28 -28.67
CA GLN A 520 2.96 -13.03 -28.11
C GLN A 520 2.74 -11.52 -28.00
N ILE A 521 1.48 -11.10 -28.09
CA ILE A 521 1.09 -9.70 -27.93
C ILE A 521 0.36 -9.57 -26.59
N LYS A 522 0.77 -8.60 -25.77
CA LYS A 522 0.08 -8.26 -24.51
C LYS A 522 -0.31 -6.80 -24.50
N TYR A 523 -1.36 -6.43 -23.78
CA TYR A 523 -1.70 -5.03 -23.57
C TYR A 523 -0.72 -4.37 -22.61
N ALA A 524 -0.27 -3.16 -22.95
CA ALA A 524 0.73 -2.43 -22.17
C ALA A 524 0.19 -1.95 -20.81
N ALA A 525 -1.12 -1.67 -20.72
CA ALA A 525 -1.77 -1.12 -19.53
C ALA A 525 -2.12 -2.15 -18.43
N GLU A 526 -2.11 -3.45 -18.73
CA GLU A 526 -2.60 -4.53 -17.83
C GLU A 526 -1.84 -4.58 -16.49
N ASP A 527 -0.51 -4.44 -16.52
CA ASP A 527 0.34 -4.48 -15.32
C ASP A 527 0.37 -3.14 -14.55
N GLY A 528 0.20 -2.02 -15.24
CA GLY A 528 0.33 -0.67 -14.67
C GLY A 528 -0.84 -0.26 -13.79
N VAL A 529 -2.07 -0.55 -14.25
CA VAL A 529 -3.32 -0.21 -13.52
C VAL A 529 -3.44 -1.02 -12.23
N LEU A 530 -3.13 -2.33 -12.27
CA LEU A 530 -3.21 -3.19 -11.09
C LEU A 530 -2.25 -2.75 -9.98
N ARG A 531 -1.03 -2.32 -10.31
CA ARG A 531 -0.06 -1.83 -9.31
C ARG A 531 -0.45 -0.50 -8.69
N ALA A 532 -0.94 0.44 -9.50
CA ALA A 532 -1.39 1.75 -9.02
C ALA A 532 -2.52 1.61 -7.98
N GLN A 533 -3.43 0.66 -8.19
CA GLN A 533 -4.50 0.37 -7.23
C GLN A 533 -3.97 -0.18 -5.90
N PHE A 534 -2.94 -1.03 -5.90
CA PHE A 534 -2.33 -1.54 -4.66
C PHE A 534 -1.59 -0.44 -3.86
N ALA A 535 -0.91 0.50 -4.54
CA ALA A 535 -0.23 1.63 -3.89
C ALA A 535 -1.21 2.55 -3.14
N ALA A 536 -2.39 2.81 -3.70
CA ALA A 536 -3.43 3.60 -3.04
C ALA A 536 -3.89 2.99 -1.70
N TYR A 537 -4.02 1.65 -1.61
CA TYR A 537 -4.40 0.99 -0.35
C TYR A 537 -3.30 1.04 0.70
N GLU A 538 -2.04 0.94 0.29
CA GLU A 538 -0.91 1.06 1.20
C GLU A 538 -0.90 2.44 1.88
N ALA A 539 -1.16 3.51 1.12
CA ALA A 539 -1.29 4.86 1.67
C ALA A 539 -2.46 4.97 2.66
N TRP A 540 -3.62 4.39 2.35
CA TRP A 540 -4.77 4.37 3.26
C TRP A 540 -4.46 3.65 4.58
N LEU A 541 -3.82 2.47 4.53
CA LEU A 541 -3.43 1.72 5.71
C LEU A 541 -2.42 2.49 6.57
N ARG A 542 -1.40 3.10 5.95
CA ARG A 542 -0.41 3.92 6.66
C ARG A 542 -1.04 5.18 7.27
N GLY A 543 -1.98 5.83 6.59
CA GLY A 543 -2.74 6.96 7.12
C GLY A 543 -3.58 6.59 8.34
N ILE A 544 -4.31 5.47 8.27
CA ILE A 544 -5.08 4.90 9.39
C ILE A 544 -4.19 4.59 10.60
N ALA A 545 -3.03 3.96 10.35
CA ALA A 545 -2.05 3.65 11.40
C ALA A 545 -1.56 4.92 12.11
N LEU A 546 -1.24 5.98 11.35
CA LEU A 546 -0.77 7.25 11.88
C LEU A 546 -1.83 7.91 12.77
N VAL A 547 -3.10 7.93 12.33
CA VAL A 547 -4.21 8.46 13.13
C VAL A 547 -4.36 7.70 14.46
N ALA A 548 -4.29 6.35 14.42
CA ALA A 548 -4.36 5.53 15.63
C ALA A 548 -3.19 5.81 16.60
N LEU A 549 -1.97 5.92 16.07
CA LEU A 549 -0.76 6.25 16.85
C LEU A 549 -0.85 7.64 17.49
N LEU A 550 -1.34 8.64 16.76
CA LEU A 550 -1.56 9.98 17.29
C LEU A 550 -2.58 9.95 18.44
N GLY A 551 -3.68 9.22 18.28
CA GLY A 551 -4.66 9.00 19.34
C GLY A 551 -4.05 8.33 20.58
N ALA A 552 -3.24 7.30 20.38
CA ALA A 552 -2.53 6.59 21.45
C ALA A 552 -1.55 7.50 22.19
N PHE A 553 -0.78 8.30 21.45
CA PHE A 553 0.17 9.27 21.99
C PHE A 553 -0.53 10.35 22.81
N VAL A 554 -1.61 10.95 22.29
CA VAL A 554 -2.41 11.95 23.01
C VAL A 554 -2.91 11.39 24.34
N LEU A 555 -3.43 10.16 24.34
CA LEU A 555 -3.91 9.50 25.55
C LEU A 555 -2.75 9.22 26.53
N ALA A 556 -1.62 8.70 26.06
CA ALA A 556 -0.44 8.43 26.87
C ALA A 556 0.12 9.70 27.53
N VAL A 557 0.20 10.79 26.76
CA VAL A 557 0.61 12.12 27.25
C VAL A 557 -0.37 12.64 28.30
N ALA A 558 -1.68 12.56 28.04
CA ALA A 558 -2.70 13.03 28.98
C ALA A 558 -2.66 12.27 30.31
N ILE A 559 -2.50 10.94 30.28
CA ILE A 559 -2.33 10.10 31.48
C ILE A 559 -1.05 10.51 32.22
N SER A 560 0.08 10.60 31.51
CA SER A 560 1.38 10.94 32.10
C SER A 560 1.34 12.32 32.76
N ALA A 561 0.74 13.31 32.09
CA ALA A 561 0.55 14.66 32.61
C ALA A 561 -0.32 14.67 33.87
N THR A 562 -1.43 13.93 33.86
CA THR A 562 -2.36 13.83 35.00
C THR A 562 -1.72 13.15 36.21
N ILE A 563 -1.02 12.01 36.01
CA ILE A 563 -0.27 11.34 37.08
C ILE A 563 0.77 12.29 37.67
N THR A 564 1.50 13.00 36.82
CA THR A 564 2.56 13.90 37.28
C THR A 564 1.99 15.12 38.02
N ALA A 565 0.86 15.68 37.58
CA ALA A 565 0.15 16.76 38.27
C ALA A 565 -0.33 16.32 39.66
N LEU A 566 -0.94 15.14 39.79
CA LEU A 566 -1.38 14.60 41.08
C LEU A 566 -0.22 14.34 42.05
N LEU A 567 0.92 13.85 41.55
CA LEU A 567 2.10 13.62 42.38
C LEU A 567 2.74 14.91 42.89
N HIS A 568 2.66 16.00 42.13
CA HIS A 568 3.24 17.29 42.49
C HIS A 568 2.23 18.29 43.05
N ALA A 569 0.97 17.90 43.21
CA ALA A 569 -0.10 18.76 43.70
C ALA A 569 0.25 19.51 45.00
N ARG A 570 0.96 18.87 45.94
CA ARG A 570 1.39 19.49 47.20
C ARG A 570 2.36 20.66 47.02
N ARG A 571 3.11 20.67 45.92
CA ARG A 571 4.03 21.75 45.54
C ARG A 571 3.35 22.76 44.62
N ASP A 572 2.65 22.27 43.60
CA ASP A 572 2.10 23.11 42.53
C ASP A 572 0.95 24.00 43.04
N PHE A 573 0.17 23.52 44.01
CA PHE A 573 -0.96 24.26 44.60
C PHE A 573 -0.54 25.55 45.33
N PRO A 574 0.37 25.54 46.33
CA PRO A 574 0.80 26.78 47.00
C PRO A 574 1.53 27.74 46.06
N LEU A 575 2.34 27.25 45.11
CA LEU A 575 3.02 28.09 44.11
C LEU A 575 2.03 28.83 43.20
N ARG A 576 0.88 28.21 42.91
CA ARG A 576 -0.17 28.83 42.11
C ARG A 576 -0.96 29.87 42.92
N LEU A 577 -1.19 29.62 44.21
CA LEU A 577 -1.78 30.60 45.14
C LEU A 577 -0.87 31.82 45.33
N ASP A 578 0.45 31.62 45.32
CA ASP A 578 1.49 32.66 45.33
C ASP A 578 1.56 33.49 44.02
N GLY A 579 0.58 33.33 43.11
CA GLY A 579 0.47 34.14 41.89
C GLY A 579 1.35 33.68 40.71
N ARG A 580 2.17 32.62 40.85
CA ARG A 580 3.02 32.17 39.75
C ARG A 580 2.21 31.61 38.58
N GLY A 581 2.61 31.98 37.36
CA GLY A 581 2.02 31.46 36.13
C GLY A 581 2.30 29.97 35.90
N TRP A 582 1.42 29.28 35.16
CA TRP A 582 1.58 27.86 34.82
C TRP A 582 2.89 27.57 34.08
N ALA A 583 3.32 28.48 33.21
CA ALA A 583 4.59 28.36 32.51
C ALA A 583 5.77 28.27 33.49
N ALA A 584 5.82 29.11 34.52
CA ALA A 584 6.88 29.10 35.52
C ALA A 584 6.88 27.84 36.38
N ILE A 585 5.69 27.35 36.76
CA ILE A 585 5.52 26.14 37.57
C ILE A 585 5.95 24.89 36.78
N LEU A 586 5.58 24.81 35.50
CA LEU A 586 5.77 23.62 34.68
C LEU A 586 7.08 23.60 33.88
N ARG A 587 7.80 24.73 33.78
CA ARG A 587 9.02 24.90 32.96
C ARG A 587 10.03 23.76 33.09
N GLN A 588 10.37 23.37 34.31
CA GLN A 588 11.37 22.31 34.54
C GLN A 588 10.87 20.93 34.10
N ARG A 589 9.56 20.67 34.22
CA ARG A 589 8.95 19.38 33.83
C ARG A 589 8.85 19.28 32.32
N VAL A 590 8.29 20.30 31.68
CA VAL A 590 8.14 20.37 30.23
C VAL A 590 9.52 20.38 29.56
N GLY A 591 10.48 21.14 30.08
CA GLY A 591 11.84 21.19 29.53
C GLY A 591 12.57 19.84 29.53
N ARG A 592 12.37 19.01 30.57
CA ARG A 592 12.93 17.64 30.59
C ARG A 592 12.28 16.74 29.54
N GLU A 593 10.97 16.85 29.36
CA GLU A 593 10.25 16.06 28.35
C GLU A 593 10.58 16.52 26.94
N TRP A 594 10.78 17.81 26.73
CA TRP A 594 11.26 18.37 25.46
C TRP A 594 12.68 17.90 25.16
N GLY A 595 13.60 17.93 26.12
CA GLY A 595 14.96 17.42 25.92
C GLY A 595 14.96 15.93 25.53
N LEU A 596 14.15 15.10 26.21
CA LEU A 596 14.02 13.68 25.86
C LEU A 596 13.36 13.48 24.49
N GLY A 597 12.28 14.22 24.19
CA GLY A 597 11.58 14.11 22.91
C GLY A 597 12.43 14.58 21.73
N LEU A 598 13.23 15.63 21.90
CA LEU A 598 14.21 16.07 20.89
C LEU A 598 15.31 15.04 20.69
N ALA A 599 15.83 14.43 21.77
CA ALA A 599 16.84 13.38 21.66
C ALA A 599 16.29 12.14 20.91
N LEU A 600 15.09 11.68 21.29
CA LEU A 600 14.43 10.55 20.62
C LEU A 600 14.09 10.88 19.16
N GLY A 601 13.57 12.08 18.89
CA GLY A 601 13.26 12.55 17.55
C GLY A 601 14.51 12.65 16.68
N GLY A 602 15.62 13.13 17.24
CA GLY A 602 16.92 13.19 16.57
C GLY A 602 17.47 11.81 16.20
N VAL A 603 17.35 10.82 17.10
CA VAL A 603 17.77 9.43 16.80
C VAL A 603 16.94 8.85 15.65
N VAL A 604 15.63 9.09 15.62
CA VAL A 604 14.78 8.62 14.51
C VAL A 604 15.13 9.34 13.21
N ALA A 605 15.34 10.67 13.26
CA ALA A 605 15.73 11.45 12.10
C ALA A 605 17.05 10.98 11.47
N LEU A 606 18.03 10.54 12.28
CA LEU A 606 19.29 9.97 11.78
C LEU A 606 19.11 8.64 11.03
N ALA A 607 18.00 7.94 11.23
CA ALA A 607 17.70 6.67 10.57
C ALA A 607 16.77 6.82 9.36
N GLN A 608 16.31 8.05 9.05
CA GLN A 608 15.39 8.32 7.95
C GLN A 608 16.10 8.95 6.75
N SER A 609 15.49 8.80 5.56
CA SER A 609 15.96 9.48 4.35
C SER A 609 15.84 11.00 4.46
N PRO A 610 16.67 11.78 3.74
CA PRO A 610 16.64 13.25 3.79
C PRO A 610 15.25 13.84 3.49
N GLU A 611 14.51 13.22 2.56
CA GLU A 611 13.17 13.62 2.15
C GLU A 611 12.11 13.45 3.25
N ALA A 612 12.33 12.51 4.18
CA ALA A 612 11.43 12.26 5.31
C ALA A 612 11.69 13.22 6.50
N LEU A 613 12.75 14.03 6.47
CA LEU A 613 13.12 14.91 7.59
C LEU A 613 12.09 16.04 7.85
N PRO A 614 11.57 16.77 6.84
CA PRO A 614 10.57 17.82 7.08
C PRO A 614 9.28 17.32 7.77
N PRO A 615 8.59 16.27 7.30
CA PRO A 615 7.37 15.79 7.97
C PRO A 615 7.67 15.25 9.38
N THR A 616 8.81 14.58 9.57
CA THR A 616 9.25 14.09 10.87
C THR A 616 9.51 15.24 11.86
N ALA A 617 10.18 16.31 11.42
CA ALA A 617 10.40 17.49 12.24
C ALA A 617 9.09 18.18 12.64
N ALA A 618 8.14 18.29 11.71
CA ALA A 618 6.82 18.86 11.97
C ALA A 618 6.06 18.04 13.03
N VAL A 619 6.05 16.71 12.91
CA VAL A 619 5.41 15.81 13.88
C VAL A 619 6.06 15.90 15.26
N VAL A 620 7.40 15.96 15.33
CA VAL A 620 8.12 16.17 16.60
C VAL A 620 7.71 17.50 17.24
N ALA A 621 7.68 18.59 16.48
CA ALA A 621 7.29 19.90 16.99
C ALA A 621 5.84 19.90 17.53
N LEU A 622 4.90 19.33 16.78
CA LEU A 622 3.51 19.18 17.20
C LEU A 622 3.37 18.32 18.46
N ALA A 623 4.08 17.19 18.55
CA ALA A 623 4.06 16.31 19.70
C ALA A 623 4.61 16.98 20.97
N LEU A 624 5.68 17.77 20.85
CA LEU A 624 6.25 18.53 21.96
C LEU A 624 5.32 19.67 22.41
N GLY A 625 4.69 20.36 21.47
CA GLY A 625 3.67 21.37 21.75
C GLY A 625 2.45 20.79 22.47
N GLY A 626 1.92 19.67 21.96
CA GLY A 626 0.82 18.92 22.56
C GLY A 626 1.14 18.45 23.99
N THR A 627 2.39 18.03 24.24
CA THR A 627 2.85 17.65 25.58
C THR A 627 2.79 18.81 26.56
N ALA A 628 3.22 20.01 26.16
CA ALA A 628 3.15 21.20 27.01
C ALA A 628 1.69 21.57 27.36
N LEU A 629 0.80 21.53 26.37
CA LEU A 629 -0.63 21.80 26.55
C LEU A 629 -1.28 20.81 27.51
N ALA A 630 -0.96 19.52 27.38
CA ALA A 630 -1.49 18.47 28.26
C ALA A 630 -1.07 18.67 29.72
N HIS A 631 0.19 19.06 29.99
CA HIS A 631 0.64 19.37 31.36
C HIS A 631 -0.09 20.59 31.94
N VAL A 632 -0.32 21.63 31.14
CA VAL A 632 -1.09 22.81 31.57
C VAL A 632 -2.53 22.43 31.90
N ALA A 633 -3.20 21.66 31.02
CA ALA A 633 -4.56 21.21 31.23
C ALA A 633 -4.70 20.34 32.49
N ALA A 634 -3.81 19.35 32.65
CA ALA A 634 -3.79 18.47 33.81
C ALA A 634 -3.54 19.22 35.13
N ALA A 635 -2.63 20.18 35.13
CA ALA A 635 -2.33 20.99 36.31
C ALA A 635 -3.52 21.89 36.69
N ARG A 636 -4.17 22.53 35.71
CA ARG A 636 -5.39 23.34 35.92
C ARG A 636 -6.52 22.49 36.50
N TRP A 637 -6.76 21.31 35.92
CA TRP A 637 -7.81 20.40 36.39
C TRP A 637 -7.56 19.94 37.83
N THR A 638 -6.32 19.57 38.15
CA THR A 638 -5.93 19.13 39.50
C THR A 638 -6.09 20.26 40.53
N PHE A 639 -5.68 21.48 40.17
CA PHE A 639 -5.83 22.66 41.02
C PHE A 639 -7.30 22.96 41.31
N GLU A 640 -8.16 22.92 40.30
CA GLU A 640 -9.60 23.16 40.45
C GLU A 640 -10.27 22.08 41.33
N GLN A 641 -9.89 20.81 41.18
CA GLN A 641 -10.39 19.75 42.05
C GLN A 641 -10.00 19.95 43.51
N LEU A 642 -8.77 20.37 43.78
CA LEU A 642 -8.31 20.62 45.15
C LEU A 642 -9.00 21.83 45.75
N ARG A 643 -9.16 22.91 44.98
CA ARG A 643 -9.90 24.12 45.39
C ARG A 643 -11.33 23.79 45.84
N ARG A 644 -12.03 22.92 45.10
CA ARG A 644 -13.40 22.48 45.42
C ARG A 644 -13.51 21.54 46.62
N ARG A 645 -12.40 20.99 47.13
CA ARG A 645 -12.37 20.15 48.33
C ARG A 645 -11.96 20.91 49.60
N SER A 646 -11.37 22.09 49.44
CA SER A 646 -10.91 22.96 50.53
C SER A 646 -11.91 24.05 50.90
N ILE A 647 -12.94 24.25 50.07
CA ILE A 647 -14.17 25.02 50.36
C ILE A 647 -15.24 23.98 50.67
#